data_AF-A0A2T4NHD2-F1
#
_entry.id   AF-A0A2T4NHD2-F1
#
_cell.length_a   1.000
_cell.length_b   1.000
_cell.length_c   1.000
_cell.angle_alpha   90.00
_cell.angle_beta   90.00
_cell.angle_gamma   90.00
#
_symmetry.space_group_name_H-M   'P 1'
#
loop_
_entity.id
_entity.type
_entity.pdbx_description
1 polymer ?
#
loop_
_entity_poly.entity_id
_entity_poly.type
_entity_poly.pdbx_seq_one_letter_code
_entity_poly.pdbx_strand_id
1 'polypeptide(L)'
;MFRGIDEVDWASLRHAYGSAEDVPGLLRGLASADPVERQTALDGMYGAVHHRGEVYDSTLACVPILLALAVRAEVRDRAGVVELLISIGDEGGARGDLAAQAHAVLRARAGVFVRLAGDADAGVRGAVPEALVRFLDPPARALARVRERITVERDDKVLLALTESLGLFARRYRLTSDAQAAEAVRLLTELSRPPYGPGLRLAALGQLAGCAPELLPADLVPAVVRLLRDRSGQRTSAAPTDDCPGPDTLAGRLLRLRPSDEEGSRLLRTLHSALGSRVADRIALLCGQLTSPDPLDRCNGVWMSAGLFREWRDGHTEPVTLIGGQLGAQEDRLHDAAVAVLVELGELAAPAADQLHALVTYRPGLRVRHRERSAPALGGPLKALAGTGDARAAPVLAEVLAGPVVPDDLGLVIPHLGRAALPLAPALRRRLARVPLDAPGLHQRAVPLLSALTALGDAESLPAVLRLLRGLPDGLRRRDAVTEAAVRALGVFGGGAREAIPDLRGLLETDCAVAAADALWSVTGDADAVLPVLLRELTGPASDRRRRAAAVLGRLGPAARPALPGLREAAGSGDAWARATAACAVWRTTGEPEGFLPLLRSTWAQHPHTRATIAAHVSALGPAGTPLHDVLRAELAAPRRHRPDSGARGIREDLALLRECREALAGRTHR
;
A
#
# COMPACT_ATOMS: atom_id res chain seq x y z
N MET A 1 -8.41 17.76 -39.74
CA MET A 1 -8.09 17.41 -38.34
C MET A 1 -6.61 17.15 -38.16
N PHE A 2 -5.95 16.41 -39.05
CA PHE A 2 -4.50 16.13 -38.96
C PHE A 2 -3.59 17.11 -39.72
N ARG A 3 -3.95 18.41 -39.80
CA ARG A 3 -3.05 19.38 -40.46
C ARG A 3 -1.75 19.49 -39.65
N GLY A 4 -0.62 19.45 -40.33
CA GLY A 4 0.71 19.52 -39.72
C GLY A 4 1.22 18.21 -39.12
N ILE A 5 0.45 17.10 -39.18
CA ILE A 5 0.93 15.82 -38.61
C ILE A 5 2.16 15.30 -39.36
N ASP A 6 2.20 15.46 -40.69
CA ASP A 6 3.31 14.99 -41.52
C ASP A 6 4.45 16.03 -41.62
N GLU A 7 4.26 17.22 -41.02
CA GLU A 7 5.28 18.29 -40.95
C GLU A 7 6.18 18.15 -39.71
N VAL A 8 5.77 17.33 -38.73
CA VAL A 8 6.55 17.03 -37.53
C VAL A 8 7.49 15.86 -37.81
N ASP A 9 8.78 16.05 -37.54
CA ASP A 9 9.79 14.98 -37.62
C ASP A 9 9.68 14.05 -36.40
N TRP A 10 8.69 13.16 -36.41
CA TRP A 10 8.40 12.22 -35.31
C TRP A 10 9.56 11.28 -34.99
N ALA A 11 10.41 10.96 -35.97
CA ALA A 11 11.58 10.11 -35.77
C ALA A 11 12.61 10.77 -34.83
N SER A 12 12.70 12.11 -34.89
CA SER A 12 13.58 12.91 -34.02
C SER A 12 13.05 13.08 -32.59
N LEU A 13 11.74 12.93 -32.38
CA LEU A 13 11.08 13.09 -31.07
C LEU A 13 11.07 11.79 -30.28
N ARG A 14 10.81 11.89 -28.97
CA ARG A 14 10.81 10.74 -28.05
C ARG A 14 9.58 10.67 -27.17
N HIS A 15 9.27 9.46 -26.73
CA HIS A 15 8.33 9.19 -25.64
C HIS A 15 8.96 8.20 -24.66
N ALA A 16 8.19 7.64 -23.72
CA ALA A 16 8.70 6.81 -22.61
C ALA A 16 9.55 5.58 -23.01
N TYR A 17 9.42 5.09 -24.24
CA TYR A 17 10.06 3.85 -24.71
C TYR A 17 11.00 4.03 -25.90
N GLY A 18 11.26 5.27 -26.34
CA GLY A 18 12.15 5.52 -27.47
C GLY A 18 11.61 6.57 -28.44
N SER A 19 11.79 6.30 -29.74
CA SER A 19 11.38 7.19 -30.85
C SER A 19 9.86 7.26 -30.98
N ALA A 20 9.34 8.39 -31.45
CA ALA A 20 7.91 8.67 -31.57
C ALA A 20 7.32 8.41 -32.98
N GLU A 21 7.97 7.60 -33.82
CA GLU A 21 7.48 7.24 -35.17
C GLU A 21 6.09 6.59 -35.20
N ASP A 22 5.68 5.97 -34.09
CA ASP A 22 4.38 5.32 -33.91
C ASP A 22 3.25 6.29 -33.53
N VAL A 23 3.58 7.49 -33.03
CA VAL A 23 2.63 8.50 -32.54
C VAL A 23 1.63 8.96 -33.61
N PRO A 24 1.99 9.17 -34.88
CA PRO A 24 1.01 9.47 -35.92
C PRO A 24 -0.05 8.38 -36.09
N GLY A 25 0.30 7.11 -35.86
CA GLY A 25 -0.64 5.99 -35.85
C GLY A 25 -1.64 6.12 -34.71
N LEU A 26 -1.16 6.40 -33.50
CA LEU A 26 -2.01 6.64 -32.33
C LEU A 26 -2.97 7.83 -32.53
N LEU A 27 -2.46 8.96 -33.03
CA LEU A 27 -3.28 10.16 -33.29
C LEU A 27 -4.38 9.90 -34.33
N ARG A 28 -4.09 9.13 -35.38
CA ARG A 28 -5.11 8.71 -36.37
C ARG A 28 -6.12 7.73 -35.76
N GLY A 29 -5.65 6.78 -34.95
CA GLY A 29 -6.48 5.81 -34.25
C GLY A 29 -7.52 6.44 -33.31
N LEU A 30 -7.19 7.56 -32.66
CA LEU A 30 -8.15 8.33 -31.85
C LEU A 30 -9.38 8.81 -32.63
N ALA A 31 -9.29 8.92 -33.94
CA ALA A 31 -10.39 9.32 -34.81
C ALA A 31 -11.01 8.17 -35.60
N SER A 32 -10.62 6.93 -35.32
CA SER A 32 -11.15 5.77 -36.01
C SER A 32 -12.65 5.63 -35.80
N ALA A 33 -13.34 5.07 -36.81
CA ALA A 33 -14.72 4.64 -36.67
C ALA A 33 -14.86 3.46 -35.70
N ASP A 34 -13.80 2.64 -35.55
CA ASP A 34 -13.79 1.48 -34.65
C ASP A 34 -13.54 1.90 -33.17
N PRO A 35 -14.49 1.63 -32.25
CA PRO A 35 -14.31 1.90 -30.82
C PRO A 35 -13.10 1.18 -30.18
N VAL A 36 -12.75 -0.02 -30.65
CA VAL A 36 -11.60 -0.77 -30.10
C VAL A 36 -10.29 -0.09 -30.47
N GLU A 37 -10.17 0.37 -31.71
CA GLU A 37 -9.01 1.12 -32.19
C GLU A 37 -8.87 2.46 -31.46
N ARG A 38 -9.98 3.19 -31.25
CA ARG A 38 -9.97 4.44 -30.47
C ARG A 38 -9.48 4.22 -29.03
N GLN A 39 -9.99 3.20 -28.35
CA GLN A 39 -9.58 2.89 -26.98
C GLN A 39 -8.11 2.46 -26.93
N THR A 40 -7.67 1.62 -27.87
CA THR A 40 -6.27 1.17 -27.97
C THR A 40 -5.33 2.34 -28.21
N ALA A 41 -5.72 3.28 -29.08
CA ALA A 41 -4.97 4.49 -29.34
C ALA A 41 -4.89 5.37 -28.09
N LEU A 42 -6.00 5.57 -27.36
CA LEU A 42 -6.01 6.36 -26.12
C LEU A 42 -5.15 5.70 -25.02
N ASP A 43 -5.25 4.38 -24.86
CA ASP A 43 -4.42 3.60 -23.95
C ASP A 43 -2.93 3.70 -24.33
N GLY A 44 -2.62 3.67 -25.64
CA GLY A 44 -1.27 3.90 -26.16
C GLY A 44 -0.75 5.31 -25.87
N MET A 45 -1.60 6.34 -25.98
CA MET A 45 -1.24 7.72 -25.62
C MET A 45 -0.86 7.82 -24.14
N TYR A 46 -1.65 7.25 -23.22
CA TYR A 46 -1.29 7.20 -21.79
C TYR A 46 -0.13 6.25 -21.48
N GLY A 47 0.02 5.18 -22.25
CA GLY A 47 1.05 4.16 -22.04
C GLY A 47 2.44 4.61 -22.47
N ALA A 48 2.55 5.39 -23.56
CA ALA A 48 3.81 5.77 -24.17
C ALA A 48 4.02 7.29 -24.18
N VAL A 49 3.06 8.05 -24.73
CA VAL A 49 3.19 9.49 -25.02
C VAL A 49 2.97 10.37 -23.79
N HIS A 50 2.23 9.93 -22.78
CA HIS A 50 2.01 10.62 -21.51
C HIS A 50 2.14 9.65 -20.33
N HIS A 51 3.18 8.82 -20.38
CA HIS A 51 3.43 7.76 -19.40
C HIS A 51 3.65 8.32 -18.00
N ARG A 52 2.84 7.86 -17.04
CA ARG A 52 2.89 8.26 -15.62
C ARG A 52 2.80 9.78 -15.39
N GLY A 53 2.16 10.49 -16.30
CA GLY A 53 1.99 11.95 -16.20
C GLY A 53 3.19 12.76 -16.70
N GLU A 54 4.23 12.14 -17.27
CA GLU A 54 5.37 12.87 -17.85
C GLU A 54 5.03 13.50 -19.20
N VAL A 55 5.70 14.62 -19.52
CA VAL A 55 5.54 15.35 -20.78
C VAL A 55 6.87 15.29 -21.54
N TYR A 56 6.84 14.63 -22.69
CA TYR A 56 7.95 14.52 -23.64
C TYR A 56 7.79 15.54 -24.78
N ASP A 57 8.81 15.66 -25.62
CA ASP A 57 8.79 16.51 -26.82
C ASP A 57 7.69 16.04 -27.81
N SER A 58 7.50 14.73 -27.97
CA SER A 58 6.39 14.15 -28.73
C SER A 58 5.01 14.49 -28.12
N THR A 59 4.89 14.50 -26.78
CA THR A 59 3.67 14.89 -26.08
C THR A 59 3.28 16.32 -26.42
N LEU A 60 4.25 17.23 -26.36
CA LEU A 60 4.04 18.64 -26.68
C LEU A 60 3.63 18.82 -28.15
N ALA A 61 4.27 18.10 -29.07
CA ALA A 61 3.93 18.11 -30.49
C ALA A 61 2.51 17.60 -30.79
N CYS A 62 1.95 16.72 -29.95
CA CYS A 62 0.59 16.23 -30.09
C CYS A 62 -0.49 17.28 -29.74
N VAL A 63 -0.20 18.24 -28.85
CA VAL A 63 -1.22 19.15 -28.27
C VAL A 63 -2.06 19.88 -29.34
N PRO A 64 -1.49 20.50 -30.39
CA PRO A 64 -2.29 21.17 -31.42
C PRO A 64 -3.24 20.21 -32.18
N ILE A 65 -2.79 18.98 -32.42
CA ILE A 65 -3.56 17.95 -33.14
C ILE A 65 -4.70 17.45 -32.24
N LEU A 66 -4.41 17.17 -30.97
CA LEU A 66 -5.41 16.77 -29.97
C LEU A 66 -6.49 17.86 -29.77
N LEU A 67 -6.10 19.14 -29.71
CA LEU A 67 -7.05 20.26 -29.68
C LEU A 67 -7.93 20.31 -30.94
N ALA A 68 -7.36 19.99 -32.11
CA ALA A 68 -8.12 19.93 -33.36
C ALA A 68 -9.09 18.73 -33.41
N LEU A 69 -8.73 17.61 -32.78
CA LEU A 69 -9.60 16.44 -32.63
C LEU A 69 -10.77 16.72 -31.67
N ALA A 70 -10.50 17.32 -30.52
CA ALA A 70 -11.50 17.58 -29.49
C ALA A 70 -12.68 18.44 -29.97
N VAL A 71 -12.47 19.29 -30.98
CA VAL A 71 -13.47 20.27 -31.46
C VAL A 71 -14.27 19.80 -32.67
N ARG A 72 -13.95 18.63 -33.22
CA ARG A 72 -14.58 18.08 -34.43
C ARG A 72 -15.74 17.19 -34.04
N ALA A 73 -16.97 17.60 -34.32
CA ALA A 73 -18.16 16.86 -33.95
C ALA A 73 -18.23 15.43 -34.55
N GLU A 74 -17.49 15.18 -35.62
CA GLU A 74 -17.40 13.88 -36.29
C GLU A 74 -16.57 12.86 -35.50
N VAL A 75 -15.66 13.32 -34.63
CA VAL A 75 -14.84 12.45 -33.79
C VAL A 75 -15.71 11.92 -32.64
N ARG A 76 -15.71 10.60 -32.45
CA ARG A 76 -16.38 9.92 -31.34
C ARG A 76 -15.47 9.87 -30.11
N ASP A 77 -16.05 9.67 -28.92
CA ASP A 77 -15.31 9.55 -27.65
C ASP A 77 -14.37 10.73 -27.31
N ARG A 78 -14.77 11.94 -27.72
CA ARG A 78 -13.98 13.18 -27.54
C ARG A 78 -13.68 13.51 -26.08
N ALA A 79 -14.48 13.01 -25.15
CA ALA A 79 -14.27 13.19 -23.71
C ALA A 79 -12.86 12.71 -23.30
N GLY A 80 -12.43 11.52 -23.74
CA GLY A 80 -11.11 10.98 -23.43
C GLY A 80 -9.96 11.81 -24.00
N VAL A 81 -10.15 12.43 -25.18
CA VAL A 81 -9.17 13.36 -25.77
C VAL A 81 -9.07 14.66 -24.94
N VAL A 82 -10.19 15.17 -24.45
CA VAL A 82 -10.21 16.36 -23.56
C VAL A 82 -9.54 16.04 -22.22
N GLU A 83 -9.82 14.88 -21.62
CA GLU A 83 -9.16 14.42 -20.39
C GLU A 83 -7.65 14.28 -20.57
N LEU A 84 -7.20 13.72 -21.70
CA LEU A 84 -5.77 13.63 -22.04
C LEU A 84 -5.11 15.02 -22.14
N LEU A 85 -5.76 15.98 -22.81
CA LEU A 85 -5.26 17.36 -22.90
C LEU A 85 -5.12 18.02 -21.52
N ILE A 86 -6.07 17.79 -20.61
CA ILE A 86 -6.03 18.32 -19.25
C ILE A 86 -4.87 17.69 -18.47
N SER A 87 -4.70 16.37 -18.57
CA SER A 87 -3.61 15.62 -17.94
C SER A 87 -2.23 16.13 -18.41
N ILE A 88 -2.05 16.36 -19.71
CA ILE A 88 -0.82 16.91 -20.29
C ILE A 88 -0.50 18.31 -19.73
N GLY A 89 -1.53 19.11 -19.48
CA GLY A 89 -1.38 20.46 -18.93
C GLY A 89 -1.30 20.53 -17.40
N ASP A 90 -1.24 19.41 -16.69
CA ASP A 90 -1.19 19.40 -15.23
C ASP A 90 0.22 19.73 -14.69
N GLU A 91 0.40 20.96 -14.19
CA GLU A 91 1.64 21.41 -13.54
C GLU A 91 1.96 20.64 -12.24
N GLY A 92 0.98 19.96 -11.63
CA GLY A 92 1.17 19.20 -10.39
C GLY A 92 1.80 17.82 -10.57
N GLY A 93 1.74 17.26 -11.80
CA GLY A 93 2.21 15.89 -12.11
C GLY A 93 3.59 15.84 -12.78
N ALA A 94 3.94 16.83 -13.59
CA ALA A 94 5.14 16.80 -14.42
C ALA A 94 6.19 17.83 -13.97
N ARG A 95 7.43 17.38 -13.77
CA ARG A 95 8.60 18.25 -13.50
C ARG A 95 9.37 18.48 -14.80
N GLY A 96 9.47 19.73 -15.24
CA GLY A 96 10.35 20.11 -16.36
C GLY A 96 9.79 21.19 -17.27
N ASP A 97 10.66 21.80 -18.06
CA ASP A 97 10.32 22.94 -18.93
C ASP A 97 9.24 22.61 -19.97
N LEU A 98 9.19 21.36 -20.45
CA LEU A 98 8.21 20.91 -21.43
C LEU A 98 6.78 20.87 -20.89
N ALA A 99 6.60 20.51 -19.61
CA ALA A 99 5.28 20.53 -18.98
C ALA A 99 4.76 21.97 -18.82
N ALA A 100 5.64 22.91 -18.45
CA ALA A 100 5.30 24.33 -18.38
C ALA A 100 4.96 24.89 -19.77
N GLN A 101 5.67 24.47 -20.82
CA GLN A 101 5.35 24.82 -22.21
C GLN A 101 3.98 24.27 -22.63
N ALA A 102 3.68 22.99 -22.34
CA ALA A 102 2.39 22.39 -22.64
C ALA A 102 1.24 23.15 -21.94
N HIS A 103 1.43 23.48 -20.65
CA HIS A 103 0.49 24.29 -19.89
C HIS A 103 0.27 25.68 -20.53
N ALA A 104 1.34 26.37 -20.93
CA ALA A 104 1.28 27.67 -21.58
C ALA A 104 0.54 27.62 -22.94
N VAL A 105 0.78 26.58 -23.74
CA VAL A 105 0.08 26.36 -25.02
C VAL A 105 -1.42 26.17 -24.78
N LEU A 106 -1.80 25.38 -23.77
CA LEU A 106 -3.21 25.15 -23.42
C LEU A 106 -3.89 26.42 -22.91
N ARG A 107 -3.21 27.24 -22.10
CA ARG A 107 -3.70 28.58 -21.71
C ARG A 107 -3.94 29.47 -22.92
N ALA A 108 -2.97 29.56 -23.83
CA ALA A 108 -3.09 30.38 -25.04
C ALA A 108 -4.26 29.93 -25.95
N ARG A 109 -4.68 28.66 -25.84
CA ARG A 109 -5.79 28.07 -26.61
C ARG A 109 -7.03 27.79 -25.76
N ALA A 110 -7.15 28.34 -24.55
CA ALA A 110 -8.23 28.01 -23.61
C ALA A 110 -9.65 28.32 -24.13
N GLY A 111 -9.78 29.19 -25.14
CA GLY A 111 -11.04 29.44 -25.83
C GLY A 111 -11.68 28.18 -26.45
N VAL A 112 -10.89 27.14 -26.73
CA VAL A 112 -11.40 25.83 -27.16
C VAL A 112 -12.30 25.22 -26.09
N PHE A 113 -11.87 25.22 -24.83
CA PHE A 113 -12.64 24.65 -23.72
C PHE A 113 -13.91 25.44 -23.43
N VAL A 114 -13.88 26.78 -23.59
CA VAL A 114 -15.09 27.61 -23.47
C VAL A 114 -16.17 27.19 -24.46
N ARG A 115 -15.79 26.85 -25.70
CA ARG A 115 -16.73 26.36 -26.71
C ARG A 115 -17.25 24.96 -26.36
N LEU A 116 -16.37 24.07 -25.90
CA LEU A 116 -16.73 22.69 -25.54
C LEU A 116 -17.61 22.59 -24.29
N ALA A 117 -17.62 23.61 -23.42
CA ALA A 117 -18.50 23.65 -22.25
C ALA A 117 -20.00 23.58 -22.60
N GLY A 118 -20.38 23.99 -23.82
CA GLY A 118 -21.75 23.91 -24.34
C GLY A 118 -21.97 22.78 -25.36
N ASP A 119 -21.07 21.81 -25.46
CA ASP A 119 -21.16 20.72 -26.46
C ASP A 119 -22.45 19.89 -26.27
N ALA A 120 -22.98 19.34 -27.35
CA ALA A 120 -24.16 18.47 -27.29
C ALA A 120 -23.87 17.17 -26.52
N ASP A 121 -22.63 16.68 -26.60
CA ASP A 121 -22.16 15.49 -25.90
C ASP A 121 -21.91 15.79 -24.41
N ALA A 122 -22.64 15.09 -23.52
CA ALA A 122 -22.51 15.25 -22.08
C ALA A 122 -21.14 14.81 -21.55
N GLY A 123 -20.51 13.79 -22.14
CA GLY A 123 -19.17 13.36 -21.76
C GLY A 123 -18.13 14.45 -22.02
N VAL A 124 -18.24 15.14 -23.16
CA VAL A 124 -17.37 16.29 -23.47
C VAL A 124 -17.63 17.44 -22.49
N ARG A 125 -18.90 17.77 -22.23
CA ARG A 125 -19.23 18.80 -21.22
C ARG A 125 -18.73 18.44 -19.83
N GLY A 126 -18.68 17.15 -19.49
CA GLY A 126 -18.18 16.65 -18.21
C GLY A 126 -16.65 16.74 -18.06
N ALA A 127 -15.90 16.60 -19.15
CA ALA A 127 -14.43 16.67 -19.12
C ALA A 127 -13.89 18.11 -19.04
N VAL A 128 -14.63 19.09 -19.58
CA VAL A 128 -14.19 20.50 -19.73
C VAL A 128 -14.02 21.33 -18.44
N PRO A 129 -14.81 21.17 -17.36
CA PRO A 129 -14.82 22.08 -16.22
C PRO A 129 -13.44 22.31 -15.58
N GLU A 130 -12.64 21.25 -15.45
CA GLU A 130 -11.28 21.36 -14.90
C GLU A 130 -10.36 22.20 -15.81
N ALA A 131 -10.48 22.04 -17.13
CA ALA A 131 -9.74 22.83 -18.11
C ALA A 131 -10.05 24.33 -18.00
N LEU A 132 -11.32 24.69 -17.75
CA LEU A 132 -11.71 26.08 -17.54
C LEU A 132 -11.00 26.67 -16.31
N VAL A 133 -10.94 25.92 -15.21
CA VAL A 133 -10.30 26.39 -13.96
C VAL A 133 -8.79 26.52 -14.10
N ARG A 134 -8.15 25.58 -14.81
CA ARG A 134 -6.69 25.52 -14.97
C ARG A 134 -6.15 26.49 -16.02
N PHE A 135 -6.83 26.62 -17.15
CA PHE A 135 -6.26 27.28 -18.33
C PHE A 135 -6.92 28.61 -18.72
N LEU A 136 -8.15 28.90 -18.28
CA LEU A 136 -8.86 30.10 -18.72
C LEU A 136 -8.60 31.30 -17.80
N ASP A 137 -8.06 32.37 -18.41
CA ASP A 137 -7.86 33.66 -17.75
C ASP A 137 -8.87 34.74 -18.21
N PRO A 138 -9.16 35.75 -17.36
CA PRO A 138 -8.82 35.80 -15.93
C PRO A 138 -9.70 34.83 -15.10
N PRO A 139 -9.33 34.49 -13.85
CA PRO A 139 -10.08 33.53 -13.01
C PRO A 139 -11.58 33.86 -12.86
N ALA A 140 -11.94 35.15 -12.82
CA ALA A 140 -13.34 35.59 -12.79
C ALA A 140 -14.14 35.09 -14.00
N ARG A 141 -13.51 35.02 -15.19
CA ARG A 141 -14.13 34.50 -16.41
C ARG A 141 -14.32 32.97 -16.32
N ALA A 142 -13.35 32.25 -15.77
CA ALA A 142 -13.48 30.80 -15.54
C ALA A 142 -14.64 30.49 -14.60
N LEU A 143 -14.70 31.16 -13.45
CA LEU A 143 -15.78 30.97 -12.49
C LEU A 143 -17.14 31.33 -13.08
N ALA A 144 -17.24 32.43 -13.84
CA ALA A 144 -18.48 32.82 -14.51
C ALA A 144 -19.00 31.72 -15.45
N ARG A 145 -18.11 31.04 -16.21
CA ARG A 145 -18.51 29.95 -17.11
C ARG A 145 -18.96 28.70 -16.38
N VAL A 146 -18.28 28.33 -15.30
CA VAL A 146 -18.71 27.21 -14.44
C VAL A 146 -20.08 27.50 -13.85
N ARG A 147 -20.28 28.71 -13.30
CA ARG A 147 -21.55 29.16 -12.72
C ARG A 147 -22.70 29.16 -13.74
N GLU A 148 -22.47 29.75 -14.92
CA GLU A 148 -23.44 29.75 -16.02
C GLU A 148 -23.84 28.34 -16.43
N ARG A 149 -22.91 27.38 -16.43
CA ARG A 149 -23.23 26.00 -16.81
C ARG A 149 -24.07 25.30 -15.73
N ILE A 150 -23.76 25.51 -14.45
CA ILE A 150 -24.51 24.92 -13.33
C ILE A 150 -26.00 25.28 -13.38
N THR A 151 -26.37 26.49 -13.82
CA THR A 151 -27.78 26.92 -13.83
C THR A 151 -28.63 26.25 -14.93
N VAL A 152 -28.00 25.74 -15.98
CA VAL A 152 -28.70 25.16 -17.15
C VAL A 152 -28.47 23.66 -17.32
N GLU A 153 -27.44 23.10 -16.70
CA GLU A 153 -27.09 21.69 -16.83
C GLU A 153 -28.14 20.78 -16.17
N ARG A 154 -28.44 19.67 -16.84
CA ARG A 154 -29.40 18.66 -16.39
C ARG A 154 -28.79 17.28 -16.26
N ASP A 155 -27.59 17.07 -16.80
CA ASP A 155 -26.84 15.84 -16.64
C ASP A 155 -26.12 15.81 -15.29
N ASP A 156 -26.45 14.82 -14.46
CA ASP A 156 -25.88 14.67 -13.11
C ASP A 156 -24.36 14.48 -13.14
N LYS A 157 -23.81 13.75 -14.11
CA LYS A 157 -22.35 13.52 -14.19
C LYS A 157 -21.61 14.82 -14.51
N VAL A 158 -22.18 15.66 -15.36
CA VAL A 158 -21.61 16.98 -15.65
C VAL A 158 -21.70 17.90 -14.43
N LEU A 159 -22.81 17.86 -13.69
CA LEU A 159 -22.96 18.61 -12.43
C LEU A 159 -21.92 18.18 -11.38
N LEU A 160 -21.60 16.88 -11.29
CA LEU A 160 -20.52 16.39 -10.43
C LEU A 160 -19.16 16.98 -10.85
N ALA A 161 -18.82 16.94 -12.13
CA ALA A 161 -17.55 17.50 -12.63
C ALA A 161 -17.44 19.02 -12.42
N LEU A 162 -18.55 19.76 -12.59
CA LEU A 162 -18.63 21.19 -12.27
C LEU A 162 -18.40 21.45 -10.78
N THR A 163 -18.98 20.61 -9.91
CA THR A 163 -18.80 20.69 -8.46
C THR A 163 -17.35 20.41 -8.05
N GLU A 164 -16.72 19.38 -8.60
CA GLU A 164 -15.30 19.08 -8.39
C GLU A 164 -14.41 20.27 -8.82
N SER A 165 -14.76 20.90 -9.94
CA SER A 165 -14.04 22.07 -10.48
C SER A 165 -14.20 23.32 -9.61
N LEU A 166 -15.38 23.54 -9.00
CA LEU A 166 -15.54 24.61 -8.00
C LEU A 166 -14.63 24.39 -6.79
N GLY A 167 -14.50 23.15 -6.32
CA GLY A 167 -13.57 22.80 -5.24
C GLY A 167 -12.11 23.04 -5.62
N LEU A 168 -11.71 22.63 -6.83
CA LEU A 168 -10.39 22.94 -7.39
C LEU A 168 -10.14 24.45 -7.46
N PHE A 169 -11.11 25.21 -7.98
CA PHE A 169 -11.04 26.66 -8.10
C PHE A 169 -10.84 27.32 -6.73
N ALA A 170 -11.66 26.95 -5.74
CA ALA A 170 -11.58 27.48 -4.39
C ALA A 170 -10.20 27.23 -3.75
N ARG A 171 -9.65 26.01 -3.90
CA ARG A 171 -8.31 25.69 -3.38
C ARG A 171 -7.20 26.44 -4.09
N ARG A 172 -7.27 26.56 -5.43
CA ARG A 172 -6.23 27.19 -6.25
C ARG A 172 -6.15 28.70 -6.00
N TYR A 173 -7.29 29.39 -5.92
CA TYR A 173 -7.34 30.85 -5.91
C TYR A 173 -7.54 31.46 -4.52
N ARG A 174 -7.54 30.65 -3.45
CA ARG A 174 -7.73 31.11 -2.06
C ARG A 174 -6.78 32.25 -1.65
N LEU A 175 -5.54 32.22 -2.11
CA LEU A 175 -4.52 33.22 -1.73
C LEU A 175 -4.40 34.39 -2.71
N THR A 176 -4.87 34.23 -3.95
CA THR A 176 -4.62 35.19 -5.04
C THR A 176 -5.87 35.92 -5.51
N SER A 177 -7.07 35.40 -5.24
CA SER A 177 -8.35 35.98 -5.68
C SER A 177 -9.48 35.62 -4.70
N ASP A 178 -9.38 36.16 -3.48
CA ASP A 178 -10.23 35.80 -2.34
C ASP A 178 -11.74 35.97 -2.62
N ALA A 179 -12.14 37.05 -3.32
CA ALA A 179 -13.55 37.28 -3.64
C ALA A 179 -14.17 36.19 -4.53
N GLN A 180 -13.45 35.75 -5.57
CA GLN A 180 -13.90 34.68 -6.46
C GLN A 180 -13.80 33.31 -5.79
N ALA A 181 -12.77 33.07 -4.97
CA ALA A 181 -12.67 31.85 -4.17
C ALA A 181 -13.85 31.73 -3.20
N ALA A 182 -14.21 32.82 -2.51
CA ALA A 182 -15.38 32.89 -1.65
C ALA A 182 -16.69 32.66 -2.42
N GLU A 183 -16.82 33.17 -3.64
CA GLU A 183 -17.97 32.88 -4.50
C GLU A 183 -18.07 31.40 -4.88
N ALA A 184 -16.95 30.74 -5.24
CA ALA A 184 -16.94 29.31 -5.52
C ALA A 184 -17.37 28.49 -4.28
N VAL A 185 -16.93 28.88 -3.08
CA VAL A 185 -17.35 28.27 -1.81
C VAL A 185 -18.84 28.48 -1.53
N ARG A 186 -19.40 29.66 -1.85
CA ARG A 186 -20.84 29.91 -1.74
C ARG A 186 -21.64 28.97 -2.67
N LEU A 187 -21.22 28.84 -3.92
CA LEU A 187 -21.87 27.92 -4.88
C LEU A 187 -21.82 26.46 -4.38
N LEU A 188 -20.69 26.01 -3.84
CA LEU A 188 -20.59 24.68 -3.22
C LEU A 188 -21.55 24.52 -2.04
N THR A 189 -21.71 25.55 -1.21
CA THR A 189 -22.63 25.54 -0.06
C THR A 189 -24.10 25.49 -0.49
N GLU A 190 -24.44 26.11 -1.62
CA GLU A 190 -25.77 26.02 -2.23
C GLU A 190 -26.01 24.60 -2.77
N LEU A 191 -25.03 24.05 -3.50
CA LEU A 191 -25.08 22.69 -4.07
C LEU A 191 -25.17 21.59 -3.00
N SER A 192 -24.69 21.83 -1.79
CA SER A 192 -24.77 20.85 -0.69
C SER A 192 -26.17 20.74 -0.05
N ARG A 193 -27.13 21.58 -0.45
CA ARG A 193 -28.47 21.70 0.15
C ARG A 193 -29.58 21.28 -0.84
N PRO A 194 -30.82 21.02 -0.38
CA PRO A 194 -31.97 20.86 -1.28
C PRO A 194 -32.14 22.09 -2.19
N PRO A 195 -32.67 21.93 -3.43
CA PRO A 195 -33.37 20.76 -3.96
C PRO A 195 -32.47 19.73 -4.68
N TYR A 196 -31.15 19.88 -4.63
CA TYR A 196 -30.22 19.01 -5.38
C TYR A 196 -30.27 17.54 -4.91
N GLY A 197 -30.01 16.61 -5.84
CA GLY A 197 -29.99 15.17 -5.57
C GLY A 197 -28.86 14.74 -4.63
N PRO A 198 -28.95 13.52 -4.05
CA PRO A 198 -28.02 13.08 -3.01
C PRO A 198 -26.57 12.98 -3.49
N GLY A 199 -26.32 12.52 -4.72
CA GLY A 199 -24.97 12.43 -5.30
C GLY A 199 -24.28 13.80 -5.39
N LEU A 200 -24.98 14.80 -5.92
CA LEU A 200 -24.45 16.16 -6.06
C LEU A 200 -24.18 16.81 -4.70
N ARG A 201 -25.07 16.61 -3.73
CA ARG A 201 -24.90 17.10 -2.37
C ARG A 201 -23.70 16.45 -1.67
N LEU A 202 -23.49 15.15 -1.87
CA LEU A 202 -22.30 14.45 -1.37
C LEU A 202 -21.01 15.00 -2.01
N ALA A 203 -21.01 15.24 -3.32
CA ALA A 203 -19.88 15.83 -4.02
C ALA A 203 -19.53 17.21 -3.46
N ALA A 204 -20.53 18.06 -3.28
CA ALA A 204 -20.37 19.39 -2.73
C ALA A 204 -19.82 19.38 -1.31
N LEU A 205 -20.32 18.49 -0.43
CA LEU A 205 -19.77 18.29 0.91
C LEU A 205 -18.31 17.81 0.88
N GLY A 206 -17.98 16.89 -0.02
CA GLY A 206 -16.60 16.43 -0.23
C GLY A 206 -15.65 17.56 -0.64
N GLN A 207 -16.09 18.45 -1.54
CA GLN A 207 -15.28 19.61 -1.94
C GLN A 207 -15.18 20.67 -0.83
N LEU A 208 -16.30 20.97 -0.14
CA LEU A 208 -16.31 21.89 1.00
C LEU A 208 -15.35 21.44 2.09
N ALA A 209 -15.30 20.14 2.41
CA ALA A 209 -14.36 19.61 3.38
C ALA A 209 -12.89 19.93 3.04
N GLY A 210 -12.56 20.03 1.75
CA GLY A 210 -11.20 20.30 1.28
C GLY A 210 -10.87 21.79 1.14
N CYS A 211 -11.85 22.67 0.96
CA CYS A 211 -11.61 24.10 0.73
C CYS A 211 -12.11 25.04 1.83
N ALA A 212 -13.19 24.67 2.53
CA ALA A 212 -13.88 25.47 3.55
C ALA A 212 -14.50 24.55 4.63
N PRO A 213 -13.69 23.76 5.37
CA PRO A 213 -14.18 22.77 6.34
C PRO A 213 -15.02 23.37 7.48
N GLU A 214 -14.87 24.66 7.77
CA GLU A 214 -15.66 25.42 8.73
C GLU A 214 -17.14 25.59 8.33
N LEU A 215 -17.47 25.43 7.05
CA LEU A 215 -18.84 25.53 6.53
C LEU A 215 -19.55 24.16 6.46
N LEU A 216 -18.87 23.08 6.86
CA LEU A 216 -19.50 21.77 6.95
C LEU A 216 -20.62 21.79 8.00
N PRO A 217 -21.74 21.09 7.75
CA PRO A 217 -22.84 21.00 8.71
C PRO A 217 -22.38 20.36 10.02
N ALA A 218 -22.93 20.81 11.15
CA ALA A 218 -22.61 20.26 12.47
C ALA A 218 -22.99 18.77 12.58
N ASP A 219 -24.04 18.34 11.88
CA ASP A 219 -24.52 16.96 11.77
C ASP A 219 -23.96 16.24 10.52
N LEU A 220 -22.73 16.56 10.09
CA LEU A 220 -22.12 16.03 8.87
C LEU A 220 -22.26 14.51 8.72
N VAL A 221 -21.92 13.75 9.76
CA VAL A 221 -21.92 12.29 9.70
C VAL A 221 -23.35 11.74 9.46
N PRO A 222 -24.37 12.06 10.31
CA PRO A 222 -25.75 11.71 10.01
C PRO A 222 -26.24 12.16 8.62
N ALA A 223 -25.88 13.37 8.21
CA ALA A 223 -26.32 13.92 6.92
C ALA A 223 -25.75 13.12 5.74
N VAL A 224 -24.45 12.82 5.75
CA VAL A 224 -23.78 12.04 4.69
C VAL A 224 -24.29 10.61 4.65
N VAL A 225 -24.47 9.95 5.80
CA VAL A 225 -25.02 8.59 5.87
C VAL A 225 -26.44 8.54 5.30
N ARG A 226 -27.28 9.53 5.60
CA ARG A 226 -28.62 9.65 4.99
C ARG A 226 -28.54 9.84 3.48
N LEU A 227 -27.71 10.77 3.00
CA LEU A 227 -27.55 11.01 1.56
C LEU A 227 -27.05 9.77 0.81
N LEU A 228 -26.12 9.03 1.41
CA LEU A 228 -25.65 7.76 0.85
C LEU A 228 -26.80 6.76 0.72
N ARG A 229 -27.60 6.57 1.78
CA ARG A 229 -28.77 5.68 1.75
C ARG A 229 -29.81 6.10 0.72
N ASP A 230 -30.13 7.39 0.66
CA ASP A 230 -31.07 7.95 -0.32
C ASP A 230 -30.59 7.68 -1.76
N ARG A 231 -29.29 7.88 -2.02
CA ARG A 231 -28.66 7.57 -3.30
C ARG A 231 -28.77 6.07 -3.63
N SER A 232 -28.42 5.20 -2.70
CA SER A 232 -28.43 3.75 -2.91
C SER A 232 -29.86 3.21 -3.12
N GLY A 233 -30.85 3.80 -2.46
CA GLY A 233 -32.27 3.54 -2.71
C GLY A 233 -32.69 3.90 -4.14
N GLN A 234 -32.24 5.06 -4.65
CA GLN A 234 -32.52 5.49 -6.03
C GLN A 234 -31.90 4.54 -7.07
N ARG A 235 -30.69 4.01 -6.82
CA ARG A 235 -30.05 3.00 -7.68
C ARG A 235 -30.85 1.70 -7.74
N THR A 236 -31.32 1.22 -6.60
CA THR A 236 -32.05 -0.06 -6.50
C THR A 236 -33.43 -0.01 -7.19
N SER A 237 -34.02 1.19 -7.29
CA SER A 237 -35.31 1.42 -7.96
C SER A 237 -35.20 1.58 -9.47
N ALA A 238 -34.01 1.87 -10.01
CA ALA A 238 -33.78 1.89 -11.45
C ALA A 238 -33.63 0.43 -11.92
N ALA A 239 -34.46 -0.01 -12.88
CA ALA A 239 -34.25 -1.29 -13.55
C ALA A 239 -32.79 -1.37 -14.04
N PRO A 240 -32.15 -2.56 -14.05
CA PRO A 240 -30.80 -2.69 -14.58
C PRO A 240 -30.82 -2.22 -16.04
N THR A 241 -30.38 -0.99 -16.26
CA THR A 241 -30.22 -0.44 -17.59
C THR A 241 -29.11 -1.23 -18.25
N ASP A 242 -29.53 -2.11 -19.16
CA ASP A 242 -28.77 -2.80 -20.21
C ASP A 242 -27.25 -2.76 -20.10
N ASP A 243 -26.70 -3.98 -20.08
CA ASP A 243 -25.40 -4.35 -20.61
C ASP A 243 -25.16 -3.69 -21.98
N CYS A 244 -24.63 -2.46 -22.00
CA CYS A 244 -23.95 -1.97 -23.18
C CYS A 244 -22.63 -2.77 -23.27
N PRO A 245 -22.41 -3.60 -24.32
CA PRO A 245 -21.18 -4.35 -24.45
C PRO A 245 -20.04 -3.37 -24.74
N GLY A 246 -19.38 -2.89 -23.68
CA GLY A 246 -18.13 -2.16 -23.81
C GLY A 246 -17.09 -3.02 -24.55
N PRO A 247 -16.10 -2.42 -25.24
CA PRO A 247 -15.13 -3.16 -26.04
C PRO A 247 -14.44 -4.28 -25.25
N ASP A 248 -14.11 -5.38 -25.92
CA ASP A 248 -13.56 -6.58 -25.29
C ASP A 248 -12.04 -6.50 -25.01
N THR A 249 -11.64 -5.39 -24.39
CA THR A 249 -10.26 -5.15 -23.96
C THR A 249 -10.01 -5.67 -22.55
N LEU A 250 -8.75 -5.84 -22.15
CA LEU A 250 -8.39 -6.22 -20.77
C LEU A 250 -8.94 -5.21 -19.75
N ALA A 251 -8.87 -3.91 -20.05
CA ALA A 251 -9.46 -2.86 -19.22
C ALA A 251 -11.00 -2.96 -19.15
N GLY A 252 -11.67 -3.18 -20.28
CA GLY A 252 -13.12 -3.39 -20.35
C GLY A 252 -13.57 -4.64 -19.57
N ARG A 253 -12.81 -5.73 -19.64
CA ARG A 253 -13.03 -6.95 -18.85
C ARG A 253 -12.80 -6.69 -17.35
N LEU A 254 -11.76 -5.96 -16.96
CA LEU A 254 -11.48 -5.62 -15.56
C LEU A 254 -12.55 -4.70 -14.96
N LEU A 255 -13.09 -3.75 -15.73
CA LEU A 255 -14.21 -2.89 -15.34
C LEU A 255 -15.52 -3.69 -15.19
N ARG A 256 -15.81 -4.62 -16.12
CA ARG A 256 -16.96 -5.55 -16.01
C ARG A 256 -16.86 -6.49 -14.80
N LEU A 257 -15.63 -6.86 -14.40
CA LEU A 257 -15.36 -7.63 -13.18
C LEU A 257 -15.51 -6.79 -11.90
N ARG A 258 -15.62 -5.46 -12.00
CA ARG A 258 -15.90 -4.52 -10.90
C ARG A 258 -17.22 -3.77 -11.07
N PRO A 259 -18.40 -4.40 -11.05
CA PRO A 259 -19.65 -3.69 -10.80
C PRO A 259 -19.72 -3.35 -9.31
N SER A 260 -18.94 -2.35 -8.91
CA SER A 260 -19.10 -1.58 -7.68
C SER A 260 -19.61 -0.20 -8.06
N ASP A 261 -20.40 0.44 -7.19
CA ASP A 261 -20.74 1.86 -7.36
C ASP A 261 -19.46 2.71 -7.26
N GLU A 262 -18.76 2.87 -8.37
CA GLU A 262 -17.50 3.61 -8.45
C GLU A 262 -17.73 5.10 -8.20
N GLU A 263 -18.89 5.62 -8.60
CA GLU A 263 -19.29 7.00 -8.32
C GLU A 263 -19.46 7.21 -6.80
N GLY A 264 -20.28 6.39 -6.13
CA GLY A 264 -20.46 6.46 -4.68
C GLY A 264 -19.14 6.24 -3.91
N SER A 265 -18.33 5.29 -4.38
CA SER A 265 -16.98 5.07 -3.86
C SER A 265 -16.11 6.30 -4.00
N ARG A 266 -16.07 6.95 -5.17
CA ARG A 266 -15.30 8.17 -5.43
C ARG A 266 -15.78 9.33 -4.55
N LEU A 267 -17.09 9.57 -4.46
CA LEU A 267 -17.67 10.63 -3.64
C LEU A 267 -17.24 10.52 -2.18
N LEU A 268 -17.36 9.33 -1.59
CA LEU A 268 -16.93 9.11 -0.21
C LEU A 268 -15.41 9.14 -0.07
N ARG A 269 -14.63 8.60 -1.01
CA ARG A 269 -13.16 8.71 -0.99
C ARG A 269 -12.70 10.15 -0.93
N THR A 270 -13.32 11.02 -1.74
CA THR A 270 -13.04 12.46 -1.77
C THR A 270 -13.33 13.09 -0.40
N LEU A 271 -14.51 12.84 0.16
CA LEU A 271 -14.88 13.34 1.49
C LEU A 271 -13.93 12.83 2.59
N HIS A 272 -13.66 11.52 2.63
CA HIS A 272 -12.74 10.93 3.61
C HIS A 272 -11.34 11.50 3.51
N SER A 273 -10.83 11.74 2.30
CA SER A 273 -9.50 12.32 2.09
C SER A 273 -9.48 13.78 2.53
N ALA A 274 -10.52 14.54 2.19
CA ALA A 274 -10.66 15.96 2.54
C ALA A 274 -10.82 16.20 4.05
N LEU A 275 -11.48 15.29 4.77
CA LEU A 275 -11.61 15.38 6.23
C LEU A 275 -10.28 15.27 6.99
N GLY A 276 -9.24 14.71 6.36
CA GLY A 276 -7.89 14.69 6.91
C GLY A 276 -7.81 14.16 8.35
N SER A 277 -7.39 15.03 9.27
CA SER A 277 -7.22 14.73 10.70
C SER A 277 -8.51 14.63 11.51
N ARG A 278 -9.69 14.84 10.91
CA ARG A 278 -11.00 14.58 11.55
C ARG A 278 -11.29 13.07 11.57
N VAL A 279 -10.40 12.30 12.20
CA VAL A 279 -10.43 10.83 12.20
C VAL A 279 -11.70 10.30 12.83
N ALA A 280 -12.20 10.93 13.90
CA ALA A 280 -13.46 10.55 14.55
C ALA A 280 -14.64 10.58 13.57
N ASP A 281 -14.76 11.65 12.77
CA ASP A 281 -15.82 11.76 11.75
C ASP A 281 -15.64 10.71 10.66
N ARG A 282 -14.39 10.45 10.23
CA ARG A 282 -14.09 9.42 9.23
C ARG A 282 -14.45 8.03 9.75
N ILE A 283 -14.19 7.72 11.02
CA ILE A 283 -14.58 6.44 11.63
C ILE A 283 -16.11 6.33 11.68
N ALA A 284 -16.79 7.37 12.15
CA ALA A 284 -18.25 7.36 12.26
C ALA A 284 -18.94 7.24 10.88
N LEU A 285 -18.39 7.86 9.83
CA LEU A 285 -18.82 7.67 8.44
C LEU A 285 -18.64 6.22 7.97
N LEU A 286 -17.48 5.59 8.26
CA LEU A 286 -17.26 4.18 7.93
C LEU A 286 -18.25 3.28 8.66
N CYS A 287 -18.51 3.50 9.95
CA CYS A 287 -19.51 2.75 10.70
C CYS A 287 -20.92 2.89 10.09
N GLY A 288 -21.31 4.12 9.72
CA GLY A 288 -22.58 4.38 9.04
C GLY A 288 -22.69 3.71 7.67
N GLN A 289 -21.58 3.60 6.92
CA GLN A 289 -21.52 2.92 5.63
C GLN A 289 -21.52 1.39 5.76
N LEU A 290 -20.78 0.83 6.73
CA LEU A 290 -20.72 -0.60 7.02
C LEU A 290 -22.06 -1.16 7.54
N THR A 291 -22.95 -0.27 8.00
CA THR A 291 -24.33 -0.59 8.42
C THR A 291 -25.38 -0.24 7.35
N SER A 292 -24.97 0.13 6.13
CA SER A 292 -25.88 0.40 5.02
C SER A 292 -26.69 -0.85 4.65
N PRO A 293 -27.98 -0.73 4.29
CA PRO A 293 -28.75 -1.84 3.74
C PRO A 293 -28.21 -2.33 2.39
N ASP A 294 -27.53 -1.45 1.62
CA ASP A 294 -26.93 -1.81 0.32
C ASP A 294 -25.60 -2.57 0.50
N PRO A 295 -25.46 -3.82 0.02
CA PRO A 295 -24.21 -4.57 0.09
C PRO A 295 -23.04 -3.90 -0.67
N LEU A 296 -23.31 -3.11 -1.71
CA LEU A 296 -22.25 -2.40 -2.44
C LEU A 296 -21.65 -1.28 -1.58
N ASP A 297 -22.48 -0.53 -0.87
CA ASP A 297 -22.02 0.48 0.10
C ASP A 297 -21.19 -0.16 1.21
N ARG A 298 -21.64 -1.28 1.78
CA ARG A 298 -20.89 -2.01 2.81
C ARG A 298 -19.54 -2.48 2.27
N CYS A 299 -19.51 -3.02 1.04
CA CYS A 299 -18.28 -3.47 0.39
C CYS A 299 -17.30 -2.29 0.17
N ASN A 300 -17.80 -1.15 -0.28
CA ASN A 300 -17.00 0.08 -0.39
C ASN A 300 -16.46 0.51 0.98
N GLY A 301 -17.29 0.42 2.03
CA GLY A 301 -16.90 0.74 3.41
C GLY A 301 -15.75 -0.13 3.91
N VAL A 302 -15.81 -1.44 3.65
CA VAL A 302 -14.74 -2.41 3.99
C VAL A 302 -13.40 -1.98 3.38
N TRP A 303 -13.36 -1.68 2.07
CA TRP A 303 -12.13 -1.27 1.40
C TRP A 303 -11.62 0.09 1.87
N MET A 304 -12.52 1.03 2.16
CA MET A 304 -12.16 2.35 2.68
C MET A 304 -11.61 2.27 4.11
N SER A 305 -12.13 1.37 4.95
CA SER A 305 -11.56 1.09 6.28
C SER A 305 -10.11 0.63 6.19
N ALA A 306 -9.78 -0.26 5.25
CA ALA A 306 -8.40 -0.71 5.04
C ALA A 306 -7.46 0.45 4.69
N GLY A 307 -7.91 1.36 3.81
CA GLY A 307 -7.17 2.59 3.49
C GLY A 307 -6.90 3.46 4.71
N LEU A 308 -7.91 3.69 5.56
CA LEU A 308 -7.77 4.48 6.78
C LEU A 308 -6.79 3.83 7.76
N PHE A 309 -6.87 2.50 7.98
CA PHE A 309 -6.05 1.80 8.97
C PHE A 309 -4.60 1.59 8.55
N ARG A 310 -4.28 1.65 7.25
CA ARG A 310 -2.88 1.76 6.80
C ARG A 310 -2.23 3.06 7.28
N GLU A 311 -3.00 4.12 7.41
CA GLU A 311 -2.49 5.46 7.70
C GLU A 311 -2.67 5.88 9.17
N TRP A 312 -3.78 5.56 9.82
CA TRP A 312 -4.17 6.10 11.14
C TRP A 312 -4.28 5.04 12.22
N ARG A 313 -3.65 5.28 13.37
CA ARG A 313 -3.46 4.29 14.44
C ARG A 313 -4.74 3.94 15.21
N ASP A 314 -5.59 4.92 15.44
CA ASP A 314 -6.70 4.79 16.39
C ASP A 314 -8.06 4.57 15.72
N GLY A 315 -8.99 4.08 16.52
CA GLY A 315 -10.42 4.00 16.18
C GLY A 315 -10.79 2.93 15.16
N HIS A 316 -10.00 1.86 15.08
CA HIS A 316 -10.30 0.70 14.24
C HIS A 316 -11.31 -0.27 14.87
N THR A 317 -11.47 -0.28 16.20
CA THR A 317 -12.20 -1.33 16.93
C THR A 317 -13.62 -1.54 16.41
N GLU A 318 -14.44 -0.48 16.39
CA GLU A 318 -15.84 -0.58 15.98
C GLU A 318 -15.99 -0.95 14.49
N PRO A 319 -15.31 -0.27 13.53
CA PRO A 319 -15.38 -0.71 12.13
C PRO A 319 -14.90 -2.15 11.92
N VAL A 320 -13.86 -2.62 12.62
CA VAL A 320 -13.37 -4.00 12.50
C VAL A 320 -14.43 -5.00 13.00
N THR A 321 -15.12 -4.71 14.10
CA THR A 321 -16.26 -5.51 14.55
C THR A 321 -17.35 -5.57 13.48
N LEU A 322 -17.69 -4.44 12.87
CA LEU A 322 -18.69 -4.37 11.78
C LEU A 322 -18.25 -5.14 10.53
N ILE A 323 -16.96 -5.08 10.17
CA ILE A 323 -16.37 -5.87 9.08
C ILE A 323 -16.46 -7.37 9.40
N GLY A 324 -16.16 -7.77 10.66
CA GLY A 324 -16.34 -9.14 11.14
C GLY A 324 -17.78 -9.63 10.97
N GLY A 325 -18.76 -8.76 11.22
CA GLY A 325 -20.18 -9.04 10.96
C GLY A 325 -20.52 -9.33 9.49
N GLN A 326 -19.70 -8.86 8.54
CA GLN A 326 -19.91 -9.11 7.11
C GLN A 326 -19.43 -10.50 6.65
N LEU A 327 -18.70 -11.24 7.49
CA LEU A 327 -18.20 -12.58 7.15
C LEU A 327 -19.32 -13.60 6.87
N GLY A 328 -20.51 -13.38 7.43
CA GLY A 328 -21.69 -14.20 7.20
C GLY A 328 -22.58 -13.75 6.03
N ALA A 329 -22.18 -12.72 5.28
CA ALA A 329 -22.94 -12.20 4.15
C ALA A 329 -23.18 -13.29 3.08
N GLN A 330 -24.34 -13.25 2.43
CA GLN A 330 -24.66 -14.15 1.31
C GLN A 330 -23.95 -13.71 0.02
N GLU A 331 -23.58 -12.43 -0.07
CA GLU A 331 -22.89 -11.85 -1.20
C GLU A 331 -21.40 -12.18 -1.17
N ASP A 332 -20.94 -13.08 -2.05
CA ASP A 332 -19.54 -13.54 -2.13
C ASP A 332 -18.53 -12.40 -2.16
N ARG A 333 -18.84 -11.29 -2.86
CA ARG A 333 -17.93 -10.13 -2.96
C ARG A 333 -17.71 -9.43 -1.63
N LEU A 334 -18.77 -9.26 -0.84
CA LEU A 334 -18.70 -8.60 0.45
C LEU A 334 -17.97 -9.49 1.46
N HIS A 335 -18.27 -10.79 1.43
CA HIS A 335 -17.54 -11.80 2.19
C HIS A 335 -16.03 -11.78 1.87
N ASP A 336 -15.68 -11.87 0.59
CA ASP A 336 -14.29 -11.89 0.12
C ASP A 336 -13.54 -10.59 0.47
N ALA A 337 -14.21 -9.43 0.35
CA ALA A 337 -13.65 -8.15 0.76
C ALA A 337 -13.37 -8.11 2.27
N ALA A 338 -14.32 -8.55 3.10
CA ALA A 338 -14.15 -8.59 4.56
C ALA A 338 -13.00 -9.52 4.95
N VAL A 339 -12.93 -10.72 4.38
CA VAL A 339 -11.83 -11.66 4.60
C VAL A 339 -10.49 -11.04 4.18
N ALA A 340 -10.41 -10.44 2.99
CA ALA A 340 -9.18 -9.84 2.49
C ALA A 340 -8.65 -8.73 3.41
N VAL A 341 -9.54 -7.84 3.87
CA VAL A 341 -9.18 -6.75 4.79
C VAL A 341 -8.77 -7.29 6.16
N LEU A 342 -9.50 -8.26 6.73
CA LEU A 342 -9.14 -8.83 8.04
C LEU A 342 -7.79 -9.57 8.00
N VAL A 343 -7.45 -10.25 6.90
CA VAL A 343 -6.11 -10.83 6.70
C VAL A 343 -5.04 -9.75 6.68
N GLU A 344 -5.33 -8.61 6.03
CA GLU A 344 -4.39 -7.49 5.94
C GLU A 344 -4.09 -6.85 7.30
N LEU A 345 -5.12 -6.71 8.13
CA LEU A 345 -5.06 -6.05 9.44
C LEU A 345 -4.26 -6.83 10.48
N GLY A 346 -4.14 -8.16 10.33
CA GLY A 346 -3.37 -9.02 11.23
C GLY A 346 -3.86 -8.86 12.68
N GLU A 347 -2.97 -8.41 13.58
CA GLU A 347 -3.29 -8.19 15.00
C GLU A 347 -4.46 -7.20 15.20
N LEU A 348 -4.65 -6.22 14.31
CA LEU A 348 -5.74 -5.25 14.39
C LEU A 348 -7.12 -5.87 14.10
N ALA A 349 -7.18 -7.07 13.53
CA ALA A 349 -8.43 -7.80 13.28
C ALA A 349 -8.99 -8.50 14.53
N ALA A 350 -8.33 -8.39 15.70
CA ALA A 350 -8.78 -9.00 16.95
C ALA A 350 -10.26 -8.77 17.32
N PRO A 351 -10.87 -7.59 17.09
CA PRO A 351 -12.31 -7.38 17.34
C PRO A 351 -13.24 -8.27 16.50
N ALA A 352 -12.76 -8.86 15.40
CA ALA A 352 -13.51 -9.79 14.55
C ALA A 352 -13.18 -11.28 14.83
N ALA A 353 -12.40 -11.58 15.88
CA ALA A 353 -11.89 -12.92 16.14
C ALA A 353 -13.01 -13.95 16.40
N ASP A 354 -14.09 -13.55 17.08
CA ASP A 354 -15.22 -14.45 17.35
C ASP A 354 -15.95 -14.86 16.07
N GLN A 355 -16.20 -13.90 15.16
CA GLN A 355 -16.83 -14.17 13.87
C GLN A 355 -15.92 -15.02 12.98
N LEU A 356 -14.61 -14.75 12.96
CA LEU A 356 -13.63 -15.55 12.24
C LEU A 356 -13.57 -16.98 12.79
N HIS A 357 -13.55 -17.15 14.11
CA HIS A 357 -13.53 -18.46 14.76
C HIS A 357 -14.81 -19.26 14.46
N ALA A 358 -15.98 -18.63 14.58
CA ALA A 358 -17.24 -19.26 14.20
C ALA A 358 -17.22 -19.72 12.73
N LEU A 359 -16.75 -18.86 11.81
CA LEU A 359 -16.69 -19.18 10.39
C LEU A 359 -15.81 -20.39 10.09
N VAL A 360 -14.59 -20.46 10.64
CA VAL A 360 -13.69 -21.60 10.41
C VAL A 360 -14.15 -22.87 11.10
N THR A 361 -14.89 -22.76 12.21
CA THR A 361 -15.44 -23.91 12.93
C THR A 361 -16.61 -24.52 12.14
N TYR A 362 -17.59 -23.72 11.72
CA TYR A 362 -18.81 -24.21 11.06
C TYR A 362 -18.68 -24.44 9.55
N ARG A 363 -17.66 -23.87 8.89
CA ARG A 363 -17.38 -24.12 7.46
C ARG A 363 -15.96 -24.64 7.23
N PRO A 364 -15.71 -25.95 7.47
CA PRO A 364 -14.39 -26.56 7.28
C PRO A 364 -13.81 -26.41 5.87
N GLY A 365 -14.67 -26.33 4.84
CA GLY A 365 -14.25 -26.10 3.46
C GLY A 365 -13.55 -24.75 3.23
N LEU A 366 -13.68 -23.78 4.15
CA LEU A 366 -12.99 -22.50 4.08
C LEU A 366 -11.61 -22.50 4.75
N ARG A 367 -11.18 -23.61 5.37
CA ARG A 367 -9.88 -23.72 6.04
C ARG A 367 -8.73 -23.90 5.06
N VAL A 368 -8.99 -24.51 3.90
CA VAL A 368 -8.02 -24.73 2.83
C VAL A 368 -8.63 -24.21 1.52
N ARG A 369 -7.86 -23.37 0.81
CA ARG A 369 -8.24 -22.87 -0.50
C ARG A 369 -7.56 -23.70 -1.59
N HIS A 370 -8.39 -24.23 -2.48
CA HIS A 370 -7.95 -24.91 -3.69
C HIS A 370 -8.11 -23.96 -4.89
N ARG A 371 -7.08 -23.84 -5.73
CA ARG A 371 -7.16 -23.20 -7.05
C ARG A 371 -6.73 -24.23 -8.08
N GLU A 372 -7.43 -24.29 -9.21
CA GLU A 372 -7.25 -25.31 -10.27
C GLU A 372 -5.80 -25.47 -10.77
N ARG A 373 -4.94 -24.45 -10.59
CA ARG A 373 -3.53 -24.45 -11.03
C ARG A 373 -2.55 -23.98 -9.95
N SER A 374 -2.91 -24.00 -8.67
CA SER A 374 -2.01 -23.54 -7.60
C SER A 374 -1.94 -24.54 -6.45
N ALA A 375 -0.78 -24.53 -5.77
CA ALA A 375 -0.62 -25.27 -4.52
C ALA A 375 -1.72 -24.87 -3.52
N PRO A 376 -2.18 -25.83 -2.68
CA PRO A 376 -3.17 -25.54 -1.64
C PRO A 376 -2.64 -24.43 -0.72
N ALA A 377 -3.49 -23.45 -0.43
CA ALA A 377 -3.17 -22.34 0.44
C ALA A 377 -4.09 -22.33 1.65
N LEU A 378 -3.60 -21.82 2.78
CA LEU A 378 -4.41 -21.68 3.98
C LEU A 378 -5.56 -20.70 3.67
N GLY A 379 -6.76 -21.05 4.10
CA GLY A 379 -7.97 -20.27 3.86
C GLY A 379 -7.88 -18.89 4.48
N GLY A 380 -8.46 -17.88 3.81
CA GLY A 380 -8.42 -16.49 4.26
C GLY A 380 -8.93 -16.29 5.70
N PRO A 381 -10.08 -16.85 6.10
CA PRO A 381 -10.59 -16.72 7.47
C PRO A 381 -9.65 -17.29 8.54
N LEU A 382 -9.03 -18.44 8.27
CA LEU A 382 -8.08 -19.07 9.20
C LEU A 382 -6.76 -18.30 9.26
N LYS A 383 -6.30 -17.74 8.14
CA LYS A 383 -5.16 -16.79 8.12
C LYS A 383 -5.44 -15.56 8.97
N ALA A 384 -6.62 -14.96 8.83
CA ALA A 384 -7.01 -13.78 9.60
C ALA A 384 -7.07 -14.12 11.10
N LEU A 385 -7.74 -15.21 11.48
CA LEU A 385 -7.83 -15.64 12.89
C LEU A 385 -6.45 -15.92 13.50
N ALA A 386 -5.57 -16.62 12.79
CA ALA A 386 -4.22 -16.85 13.28
C ALA A 386 -3.43 -15.53 13.37
N GLY A 387 -3.63 -14.63 12.40
CA GLY A 387 -3.01 -13.30 12.36
C GLY A 387 -3.42 -12.37 13.50
N THR A 388 -4.60 -12.56 14.11
CA THR A 388 -5.00 -11.82 15.33
C THR A 388 -4.24 -12.28 16.58
N GLY A 389 -3.57 -13.44 16.53
CA GLY A 389 -2.96 -14.09 17.68
C GLY A 389 -3.95 -14.90 18.53
N ASP A 390 -5.17 -15.16 18.05
CA ASP A 390 -6.18 -15.91 18.79
C ASP A 390 -5.78 -17.39 18.95
N ALA A 391 -5.63 -17.83 20.20
CA ALA A 391 -5.24 -19.20 20.53
C ALA A 391 -6.21 -20.28 20.01
N ARG A 392 -7.48 -19.93 19.77
CA ARG A 392 -8.49 -20.85 19.19
C ARG A 392 -8.18 -21.24 17.74
N ALA A 393 -7.27 -20.55 17.07
CA ALA A 393 -6.76 -20.98 15.76
C ALA A 393 -5.92 -22.26 15.85
N ALA A 394 -5.23 -22.51 16.96
CA ALA A 394 -4.27 -23.62 17.08
C ALA A 394 -4.93 -25.01 16.92
N PRO A 395 -6.07 -25.33 17.58
CA PRO A 395 -6.78 -26.59 17.33
C PRO A 395 -7.22 -26.75 15.88
N VAL A 396 -7.72 -25.69 15.24
CA VAL A 396 -8.16 -25.73 13.83
C VAL A 396 -6.96 -25.97 12.90
N LEU A 397 -5.80 -25.36 13.17
CA LEU A 397 -4.56 -25.62 12.44
C LEU A 397 -4.05 -27.06 12.66
N ALA A 398 -4.25 -27.63 13.85
CA ALA A 398 -3.92 -29.03 14.11
C ALA A 398 -4.74 -29.98 13.24
N GLU A 399 -6.05 -29.70 13.09
CA GLU A 399 -6.93 -30.46 12.18
C GLU A 399 -6.47 -30.34 10.71
N VAL A 400 -6.10 -29.14 10.27
CA VAL A 400 -5.55 -28.93 8.91
C VAL A 400 -4.23 -29.69 8.72
N LEU A 401 -3.34 -29.69 9.72
CA LEU A 401 -2.08 -30.44 9.68
C LEU A 401 -2.29 -31.96 9.68
N ALA A 402 -3.36 -32.45 10.29
CA ALA A 402 -3.74 -33.86 10.29
C ALA A 402 -4.47 -34.29 9.01
N GLY A 403 -4.97 -33.33 8.23
CA GLY A 403 -5.70 -33.56 6.99
C GLY A 403 -4.82 -34.08 5.83
N PRO A 404 -5.46 -34.56 4.74
CA PRO A 404 -4.76 -35.09 3.58
C PRO A 404 -4.00 -34.02 2.79
N VAL A 405 -4.50 -32.77 2.84
CA VAL A 405 -3.93 -31.62 2.13
C VAL A 405 -3.48 -30.58 3.15
N VAL A 406 -2.16 -30.41 3.26
CA VAL A 406 -1.56 -29.41 4.14
C VAL A 406 -1.06 -28.24 3.29
N PRO A 407 -1.58 -27.01 3.49
CA PRO A 407 -1.10 -25.83 2.80
C PRO A 407 0.36 -25.50 3.09
N ASP A 408 1.09 -25.08 2.06
CA ASP A 408 2.52 -24.76 2.16
C ASP A 408 2.76 -23.50 3.02
N ASP A 409 1.83 -22.54 2.97
CA ASP A 409 1.89 -21.27 3.68
C ASP A 409 1.41 -21.33 5.15
N LEU A 410 0.98 -22.50 5.64
CA LEU A 410 0.53 -22.69 7.03
C LEU A 410 1.61 -22.28 8.04
N GLY A 411 2.87 -22.60 7.76
CA GLY A 411 3.98 -22.25 8.66
C GLY A 411 4.18 -20.74 8.85
N LEU A 412 3.67 -19.91 7.95
CA LEU A 412 3.78 -18.46 8.03
C LEU A 412 2.87 -17.85 9.10
N VAL A 413 1.79 -18.53 9.50
CA VAL A 413 0.86 -18.00 10.52
C VAL A 413 1.19 -18.44 11.94
N ILE A 414 2.03 -19.47 12.09
CA ILE A 414 2.44 -20.02 13.40
C ILE A 414 3.08 -18.96 14.31
N PRO A 415 3.98 -18.07 13.83
CA PRO A 415 4.61 -17.07 14.69
C PRO A 415 3.63 -16.12 15.37
N HIS A 416 2.45 -15.87 14.78
CA HIS A 416 1.43 -14.97 15.34
C HIS A 416 0.76 -15.54 16.60
N LEU A 417 0.76 -16.86 16.77
CA LEU A 417 0.10 -17.53 17.90
C LEU A 417 1.00 -17.67 19.14
N GLY A 418 2.30 -17.39 19.00
CA GLY A 418 3.27 -17.55 20.08
C GLY A 418 3.17 -18.91 20.77
N ARG A 419 3.02 -18.91 22.10
CA ARG A 419 2.98 -20.13 22.92
C ARG A 419 1.76 -21.02 22.63
N ALA A 420 0.66 -20.47 22.11
CA ALA A 420 -0.54 -21.26 21.79
C ALA A 420 -0.29 -22.28 20.68
N ALA A 421 0.73 -22.07 19.84
CA ALA A 421 1.10 -23.00 18.78
C ALA A 421 2.10 -24.10 19.19
N LEU A 422 2.59 -24.12 20.44
CA LEU A 422 3.51 -25.17 20.92
C LEU A 422 3.00 -26.60 20.68
N PRO A 423 1.69 -26.92 20.87
CA PRO A 423 1.16 -28.26 20.58
C PRO A 423 1.28 -28.70 19.12
N LEU A 424 1.51 -27.77 18.18
CA LEU A 424 1.64 -28.06 16.75
C LEU A 424 3.05 -28.54 16.37
N ALA A 425 4.05 -28.34 17.24
CA ALA A 425 5.45 -28.64 16.94
C ALA A 425 5.68 -30.09 16.45
N PRO A 426 5.15 -31.15 17.10
CA PRO A 426 5.37 -32.52 16.63
C PRO A 426 4.83 -32.78 15.21
N ALA A 427 3.70 -32.17 14.84
CA ALA A 427 3.14 -32.29 13.50
C ALA A 427 3.99 -31.54 12.46
N LEU A 428 4.43 -30.32 12.78
CA LEU A 428 5.30 -29.51 11.94
C LEU A 428 6.65 -30.20 11.69
N ARG A 429 7.28 -30.77 12.73
CA ARG A 429 8.50 -31.58 12.62
C ARG A 429 8.32 -32.76 11.68
N ARG A 430 7.27 -33.54 11.89
CA ARG A 430 6.92 -34.70 11.06
C ARG A 430 6.68 -34.32 9.60
N ARG A 431 6.20 -33.10 9.33
CA ARG A 431 6.03 -32.58 7.98
C ARG A 431 7.37 -32.18 7.37
N LEU A 432 8.21 -31.43 8.10
CA LEU A 432 9.55 -31.03 7.65
C LEU A 432 10.42 -32.26 7.32
N ALA A 433 10.37 -33.30 8.16
CA ALA A 433 11.08 -34.55 7.96
C ALA A 433 10.70 -35.28 6.65
N ARG A 434 9.49 -35.04 6.12
CA ARG A 434 8.97 -35.67 4.89
C ARG A 434 9.03 -34.77 3.66
N VAL A 435 9.56 -33.55 3.77
CA VAL A 435 9.74 -32.68 2.60
C VAL A 435 10.70 -33.37 1.61
N PRO A 436 10.25 -33.66 0.36
CA PRO A 436 11.10 -34.26 -0.65
C PRO A 436 12.16 -33.25 -1.12
N LEU A 437 13.41 -33.69 -1.21
CA LEU A 437 14.55 -32.82 -1.52
C LEU A 437 14.67 -32.50 -3.01
N ASP A 438 14.19 -33.41 -3.87
CA ASP A 438 14.30 -33.28 -5.33
C ASP A 438 13.03 -32.71 -5.99
N ALA A 439 11.98 -32.45 -5.20
CA ALA A 439 10.70 -32.06 -5.75
C ALA A 439 10.62 -30.55 -6.08
N PRO A 440 9.93 -30.17 -7.17
CA PRO A 440 9.70 -28.77 -7.48
C PRO A 440 8.94 -28.11 -6.33
N GLY A 441 9.35 -26.90 -5.99
CA GLY A 441 8.72 -26.14 -4.92
C GLY A 441 9.17 -26.50 -3.50
N LEU A 442 10.37 -27.08 -3.35
CA LEU A 442 10.99 -27.33 -2.03
C LEU A 442 10.99 -26.08 -1.16
N HIS A 443 11.37 -24.92 -1.71
CA HIS A 443 11.48 -23.69 -0.91
C HIS A 443 10.13 -23.23 -0.35
N GLN A 444 9.03 -23.34 -1.12
CA GLN A 444 7.69 -22.97 -0.66
C GLN A 444 7.22 -23.87 0.49
N ARG A 445 7.66 -25.13 0.51
CA ARG A 445 7.30 -26.09 1.56
C ARG A 445 8.20 -25.98 2.79
N ALA A 446 9.51 -25.91 2.58
CA ALA A 446 10.49 -25.95 3.66
C ALA A 446 10.54 -24.65 4.47
N VAL A 447 10.55 -23.48 3.80
CA VAL A 447 10.78 -22.20 4.49
C VAL A 447 9.69 -21.87 5.51
N PRO A 448 8.37 -22.03 5.21
CA PRO A 448 7.34 -21.79 6.20
C PRO A 448 7.43 -22.75 7.39
N LEU A 449 7.74 -24.04 7.16
CA LEU A 449 7.89 -25.02 8.24
C LEU A 449 9.10 -24.71 9.13
N LEU A 450 10.23 -24.33 8.54
CA LEU A 450 11.41 -23.88 9.27
C LEU A 450 11.10 -22.62 10.08
N SER A 451 10.42 -21.64 9.48
CA SER A 451 9.99 -20.42 10.16
C SER A 451 9.08 -20.71 11.36
N ALA A 452 8.15 -21.67 11.23
CA ALA A 452 7.28 -22.08 12.31
C ALA A 452 8.07 -22.74 13.46
N LEU A 453 8.94 -23.70 13.15
CA LEU A 453 9.74 -24.41 14.15
C LEU A 453 10.77 -23.50 14.84
N THR A 454 11.32 -22.53 14.09
CA THR A 454 12.18 -21.47 14.64
C THR A 454 11.39 -20.60 15.62
N ALA A 455 10.19 -20.16 15.27
CA ALA A 455 9.35 -19.34 16.16
C ALA A 455 8.94 -20.08 17.43
N LEU A 456 8.82 -21.40 17.38
CA LEU A 456 8.51 -22.25 18.54
C LEU A 456 9.77 -22.64 19.35
N GLY A 457 10.98 -22.39 18.84
CA GLY A 457 12.23 -22.84 19.48
C GLY A 457 12.35 -24.36 19.58
N ASP A 458 11.78 -25.10 18.62
CA ASP A 458 11.64 -26.56 18.68
C ASP A 458 12.96 -27.27 18.31
N ALA A 459 13.87 -27.40 19.28
CA ALA A 459 15.17 -28.05 19.11
C ALA A 459 15.07 -29.54 18.71
N GLU A 460 13.95 -30.21 19.02
CA GLU A 460 13.67 -31.58 18.58
C GLU A 460 13.59 -31.72 17.04
N SER A 461 13.44 -30.62 16.30
CA SER A 461 13.47 -30.62 14.84
C SER A 461 14.88 -30.73 14.23
N LEU A 462 15.94 -30.67 15.05
CA LEU A 462 17.34 -30.68 14.60
C LEU A 462 17.65 -31.75 13.53
N PRO A 463 17.26 -33.03 13.67
CA PRO A 463 17.54 -34.04 12.65
C PRO A 463 16.90 -33.72 11.29
N ALA A 464 15.68 -33.16 11.30
CA ALA A 464 14.98 -32.78 10.08
C ALA A 464 15.61 -31.55 9.41
N VAL A 465 16.11 -30.60 10.22
CA VAL A 465 16.85 -29.42 9.73
C VAL A 465 18.17 -29.83 9.10
N LEU A 466 18.95 -30.71 9.76
CA LEU A 466 20.23 -31.21 9.25
C LEU A 466 20.05 -32.05 7.98
N ARG A 467 19.05 -32.93 7.94
CA ARG A 467 18.70 -33.69 6.72
C ARG A 467 18.45 -32.75 5.54
N LEU A 468 17.70 -31.68 5.78
CA LEU A 468 17.39 -30.71 4.75
C LEU A 468 18.66 -29.96 4.30
N LEU A 469 19.46 -29.45 5.25
CA LEU A 469 20.67 -28.68 4.96
C LEU A 469 21.70 -29.50 4.15
N ARG A 470 21.95 -30.74 4.58
CA ARG A 470 22.93 -31.66 3.96
C ARG A 470 22.48 -32.21 2.61
N GLY A 471 21.17 -32.23 2.36
CA GLY A 471 20.57 -32.83 1.16
C GLY A 471 20.07 -31.81 0.13
N LEU A 472 20.43 -30.52 0.24
CA LEU A 472 20.01 -29.51 -0.73
C LEU A 472 20.68 -29.73 -2.10
N PRO A 473 19.91 -29.83 -3.21
CA PRO A 473 20.47 -29.97 -4.55
C PRO A 473 21.29 -28.74 -4.97
N ASP A 474 22.40 -28.95 -5.68
CA ASP A 474 23.31 -27.86 -6.05
C ASP A 474 22.70 -26.81 -6.99
N GLY A 475 21.75 -27.20 -7.85
CA GLY A 475 21.02 -26.32 -8.76
C GLY A 475 19.68 -25.78 -8.24
N LEU A 476 19.39 -25.93 -6.94
CA LEU A 476 18.09 -25.56 -6.39
C LEU A 476 17.84 -24.05 -6.50
N ARG A 477 16.74 -23.68 -7.16
CA ARG A 477 16.25 -22.29 -7.18
C ARG A 477 15.93 -21.82 -5.75
N ARG A 478 16.55 -20.72 -5.33
CA ARG A 478 16.46 -20.15 -3.97
C ARG A 478 17.02 -21.08 -2.88
N ARG A 479 18.08 -21.84 -3.19
CA ARG A 479 18.86 -22.61 -2.21
C ARG A 479 19.24 -21.77 -0.99
N ASP A 480 19.68 -20.54 -1.20
CA ASP A 480 20.13 -19.64 -0.13
C ASP A 480 19.00 -19.33 0.86
N ALA A 481 17.77 -19.14 0.38
CA ALA A 481 16.64 -18.84 1.25
C ALA A 481 16.30 -20.01 2.20
N VAL A 482 16.45 -21.24 1.71
CA VAL A 482 16.23 -22.45 2.51
C VAL A 482 17.39 -22.65 3.48
N THR A 483 18.62 -22.47 3.00
CA THR A 483 19.85 -22.55 3.81
C THR A 483 19.81 -21.55 4.95
N GLU A 484 19.49 -20.29 4.67
CA GLU A 484 19.39 -19.23 5.67
C GLU A 484 18.28 -19.50 6.69
N ALA A 485 17.14 -20.05 6.25
CA ALA A 485 16.07 -20.46 7.17
C ALA A 485 16.49 -21.62 8.09
N ALA A 486 17.22 -22.61 7.57
CA ALA A 486 17.77 -23.71 8.37
C ALA A 486 18.81 -23.20 9.37
N VAL A 487 19.75 -22.37 8.93
CA VAL A 487 20.79 -21.78 9.79
C VAL A 487 20.19 -20.92 10.90
N ARG A 488 19.17 -20.11 10.61
CA ARG A 488 18.43 -19.37 11.65
C ARG A 488 17.78 -20.30 12.67
N ALA A 489 17.19 -21.41 12.23
CA ALA A 489 16.60 -22.39 13.15
C ALA A 489 17.67 -22.97 14.09
N LEU A 490 18.82 -23.37 13.55
CA LEU A 490 19.95 -23.89 14.34
C LEU A 490 20.44 -22.87 15.37
N GLY A 491 20.54 -21.59 14.99
CA GLY A 491 20.91 -20.52 15.91
C GLY A 491 19.93 -20.36 17.07
N VAL A 492 18.61 -20.41 16.80
CA VAL A 492 17.57 -20.31 17.84
C VAL A 492 17.55 -21.53 18.76
N PHE A 493 17.90 -22.72 18.28
CA PHE A 493 18.04 -23.91 19.13
C PHE A 493 19.24 -23.82 20.09
N GLY A 494 20.18 -22.91 19.83
CA GLY A 494 21.34 -22.64 20.67
C GLY A 494 22.16 -23.90 20.94
N GLY A 495 22.54 -24.12 22.19
CA GLY A 495 23.35 -25.27 22.60
C GLY A 495 22.74 -26.65 22.25
N GLY A 496 21.44 -26.73 21.96
CA GLY A 496 20.80 -27.96 21.48
C GLY A 496 21.24 -28.39 20.08
N ALA A 497 21.81 -27.48 19.27
CA ALA A 497 22.23 -27.73 17.88
C ALA A 497 23.75 -27.98 17.72
N ARG A 498 24.45 -28.44 18.76
CA ARG A 498 25.90 -28.74 18.70
C ARG A 498 26.31 -29.71 17.59
N GLU A 499 25.44 -30.63 17.19
CA GLU A 499 25.69 -31.54 16.06
C GLU A 499 25.89 -30.79 14.74
N ALA A 500 25.32 -29.58 14.61
CA ALA A 500 25.40 -28.76 13.39
C ALA A 500 26.70 -27.95 13.26
N ILE A 501 27.62 -27.99 14.24
CA ILE A 501 28.86 -27.21 14.22
C ILE A 501 29.68 -27.43 12.92
N PRO A 502 29.89 -28.66 12.43
CA PRO A 502 30.61 -28.88 11.17
C PRO A 502 29.90 -28.23 9.97
N ASP A 503 28.58 -28.37 9.90
CA ASP A 503 27.76 -27.78 8.83
C ASP A 503 27.83 -26.25 8.86
N LEU A 504 27.72 -25.63 10.06
CA LEU A 504 27.84 -24.18 10.23
C LEU A 504 29.23 -23.66 9.84
N ARG A 505 30.30 -24.38 10.19
CA ARG A 505 31.67 -24.02 9.78
C ARG A 505 31.85 -24.07 8.26
N GLY A 506 31.26 -25.07 7.61
CA GLY A 506 31.28 -25.17 6.13
C GLY A 506 30.59 -24.01 5.43
N LEU A 507 29.68 -23.30 6.10
CA LEU A 507 28.92 -22.17 5.54
C LEU A 507 29.59 -20.81 5.76
N LEU A 508 30.68 -20.71 6.52
CA LEU A 508 31.36 -19.45 6.85
C LEU A 508 32.00 -18.74 5.64
N GLU A 509 32.25 -19.47 4.55
CA GLU A 509 32.81 -18.94 3.29
C GLU A 509 31.77 -18.85 2.16
N THR A 510 30.48 -18.89 2.50
CA THR A 510 29.37 -18.81 1.54
C THR A 510 28.62 -17.49 1.63
N ASP A 511 27.62 -17.29 0.77
CA ASP A 511 26.72 -16.15 0.89
C ASP A 511 25.93 -16.10 2.21
N CYS A 512 25.86 -17.22 2.94
CA CYS A 512 25.25 -17.33 4.26
C CYS A 512 26.22 -17.09 5.44
N ALA A 513 27.46 -16.68 5.18
CA ALA A 513 28.54 -16.54 6.18
C ALA A 513 28.11 -15.85 7.48
N VAL A 514 27.46 -14.69 7.39
CA VAL A 514 27.04 -13.93 8.58
C VAL A 514 25.97 -14.66 9.40
N ALA A 515 25.01 -15.30 8.73
CA ALA A 515 23.97 -16.08 9.42
C ALA A 515 24.58 -17.33 10.08
N ALA A 516 25.53 -17.98 9.41
CA ALA A 516 26.25 -19.13 9.93
C ALA A 516 27.12 -18.76 11.14
N ALA A 517 27.82 -17.62 11.09
CA ALA A 517 28.58 -17.07 12.21
C ALA A 517 27.66 -16.75 13.41
N ASP A 518 26.49 -16.15 13.18
CA ASP A 518 25.51 -15.87 14.22
C ASP A 518 24.96 -17.13 14.90
N ALA A 519 24.62 -18.13 14.09
CA ALA A 519 24.17 -19.43 14.59
C ALA A 519 25.30 -20.15 15.33
N LEU A 520 26.54 -20.12 14.81
CA LEU A 520 27.69 -20.75 15.45
C LEU A 520 27.96 -20.14 16.83
N TRP A 521 27.95 -18.80 16.94
CA TRP A 521 28.05 -18.08 18.22
C TRP A 521 26.95 -18.51 19.19
N SER A 522 25.71 -18.62 18.72
CA SER A 522 24.56 -19.02 19.55
C SER A 522 24.66 -20.49 20.04
N VAL A 523 25.33 -21.36 19.27
CA VAL A 523 25.53 -22.77 19.60
C VAL A 523 26.74 -22.99 20.52
N THR A 524 27.85 -22.28 20.29
CA THR A 524 29.13 -22.51 20.97
C THR A 524 29.46 -21.53 22.07
N GLY A 525 29.00 -20.27 21.97
CA GLY A 525 29.45 -19.16 22.80
C GLY A 525 30.93 -18.79 22.58
N ASP A 526 31.53 -19.21 21.46
CA ASP A 526 32.92 -18.95 21.11
C ASP A 526 33.03 -17.76 20.14
N ALA A 527 33.50 -16.61 20.65
CA ALA A 527 33.61 -15.38 19.88
C ALA A 527 34.79 -15.44 18.91
N ASP A 528 35.87 -16.10 19.30
CA ASP A 528 37.10 -16.16 18.51
C ASP A 528 36.88 -16.95 17.22
N ALA A 529 35.99 -17.96 17.26
CA ALA A 529 35.60 -18.73 16.08
C ALA A 529 34.83 -17.92 15.02
N VAL A 530 34.14 -16.84 15.40
CA VAL A 530 33.24 -16.09 14.49
C VAL A 530 33.75 -14.70 14.14
N LEU A 531 34.60 -14.09 14.98
CA LEU A 531 35.14 -12.76 14.78
C LEU A 531 35.83 -12.55 13.42
N PRO A 532 36.70 -13.47 12.93
CA PRO A 532 37.36 -13.30 11.63
C PRO A 532 36.37 -13.13 10.47
N VAL A 533 35.30 -13.94 10.48
CA VAL A 533 34.25 -13.91 9.44
C VAL A 533 33.45 -12.62 9.52
N LEU A 534 33.07 -12.19 10.73
CA LEU A 534 32.31 -10.96 10.93
C LEU A 534 33.11 -9.71 10.55
N LEU A 535 34.43 -9.68 10.81
CA LEU A 535 35.32 -8.60 10.39
C LEU A 535 35.45 -8.52 8.86
N ARG A 536 35.60 -9.67 8.20
CA ARG A 536 35.63 -9.79 6.73
C ARG A 536 34.35 -9.25 6.11
N GLU A 537 33.19 -9.65 6.63
CA GLU A 537 31.89 -9.24 6.09
C GLU A 537 31.52 -7.78 6.40
N LEU A 538 32.03 -7.22 7.51
CA LEU A 538 31.86 -5.80 7.86
C LEU A 538 32.56 -4.88 6.86
N THR A 539 33.73 -5.28 6.37
CA THR A 539 34.53 -4.50 5.38
C THR A 539 34.16 -4.81 3.93
N GLY A 540 33.33 -5.84 3.70
CA GLY A 540 32.89 -6.26 2.37
C GLY A 540 32.00 -5.24 1.65
N PRO A 541 31.85 -5.35 0.32
CA PRO A 541 31.09 -4.38 -0.50
C PRO A 541 29.56 -4.50 -0.35
N ALA A 542 29.04 -5.61 0.16
CA ALA A 542 27.60 -5.86 0.26
C ALA A 542 26.99 -5.20 1.51
N SER A 543 26.19 -4.14 1.32
CA SER A 543 25.55 -3.36 2.40
C SER A 543 24.71 -4.23 3.36
N ASP A 544 23.95 -5.19 2.83
CA ASP A 544 23.14 -6.10 3.65
C ASP A 544 24.00 -7.03 4.53
N ARG A 545 25.12 -7.55 4.01
CA ARG A 545 26.05 -8.40 4.78
C ARG A 545 26.77 -7.58 5.84
N ARG A 546 27.23 -6.38 5.48
CA ARG A 546 27.82 -5.40 6.41
C ARG A 546 26.89 -5.08 7.58
N ARG A 547 25.61 -4.77 7.28
CA ARG A 547 24.60 -4.49 8.31
C ARG A 547 24.37 -5.69 9.23
N ARG A 548 24.21 -6.89 8.68
CA ARG A 548 24.03 -8.11 9.48
C ARG A 548 25.27 -8.39 10.34
N ALA A 549 26.48 -8.22 9.79
CA ALA A 549 27.72 -8.45 10.52
C ALA A 549 27.85 -7.48 11.70
N ALA A 550 27.55 -6.19 11.49
CA ALA A 550 27.50 -5.20 12.56
C ALA A 550 26.47 -5.58 13.65
N ALA A 551 25.30 -6.10 13.28
CA ALA A 551 24.29 -6.55 14.26
C ALA A 551 24.78 -7.73 15.10
N VAL A 552 25.43 -8.72 14.49
CA VAL A 552 26.01 -9.88 15.20
C VAL A 552 27.13 -9.42 16.14
N LEU A 553 28.07 -8.61 15.65
CA LEU A 553 29.15 -8.01 16.46
C LEU A 553 28.60 -7.24 17.67
N GLY A 554 27.50 -6.50 17.49
CA GLY A 554 26.82 -5.85 18.60
C GLY A 554 26.32 -6.84 19.66
N ARG A 555 25.83 -8.03 19.29
CA ARG A 555 25.41 -9.07 20.25
C ARG A 555 26.57 -9.76 20.97
N LEU A 556 27.77 -9.81 20.37
CA LEU A 556 28.98 -10.28 21.03
C LEU A 556 29.41 -9.34 22.18
N GLY A 557 28.98 -8.09 22.16
CA GLY A 557 29.27 -7.11 23.21
C GLY A 557 30.77 -6.83 23.32
N PRO A 558 31.37 -6.86 24.52
CA PRO A 558 32.79 -6.56 24.71
C PRO A 558 33.75 -7.44 23.91
N ALA A 559 33.36 -8.66 23.55
CA ALA A 559 34.18 -9.55 22.72
C ALA A 559 34.41 -8.99 21.29
N ALA A 560 33.55 -8.08 20.82
CA ALA A 560 33.67 -7.44 19.51
C ALA A 560 34.65 -6.24 19.47
N ARG A 561 35.44 -5.99 20.53
CA ARG A 561 36.45 -4.91 20.58
C ARG A 561 37.38 -4.86 19.37
N PRO A 562 37.86 -6.00 18.81
CA PRO A 562 38.66 -5.98 17.59
C PRO A 562 37.97 -5.34 16.37
N ALA A 563 36.63 -5.31 16.34
CA ALA A 563 35.84 -4.76 15.23
C ALA A 563 35.56 -3.26 15.33
N LEU A 564 35.99 -2.59 16.40
CA LEU A 564 35.71 -1.16 16.61
C LEU A 564 36.09 -0.24 15.44
N PRO A 565 37.25 -0.39 14.77
CA PRO A 565 37.59 0.44 13.61
C PRO A 565 36.55 0.34 12.49
N GLY A 566 36.22 -0.89 12.07
CA GLY A 566 35.23 -1.13 11.00
C GLY A 566 33.81 -0.73 11.41
N LEU A 567 33.44 -0.90 12.69
CA LEU A 567 32.13 -0.47 13.18
C LEU A 567 32.01 1.06 13.19
N ARG A 568 33.09 1.79 13.54
CA ARG A 568 33.11 3.26 13.45
C ARG A 568 33.03 3.75 12.01
N GLU A 569 33.72 3.10 11.09
CA GLU A 569 33.62 3.39 9.66
C GLU A 569 32.20 3.15 9.13
N ALA A 570 31.58 2.00 9.48
CA ALA A 570 30.21 1.70 9.11
C ALA A 570 29.20 2.69 9.74
N ALA A 571 29.46 3.19 10.95
CA ALA A 571 28.70 4.26 11.59
C ALA A 571 28.88 5.63 10.91
N GLY A 572 29.90 5.80 10.08
CA GLY A 572 30.08 6.97 9.20
C GLY A 572 29.53 6.77 7.78
N SER A 573 29.00 5.60 7.45
CA SER A 573 28.56 5.29 6.08
C SER A 573 27.26 6.03 5.68
N GLY A 574 27.07 6.20 4.37
CA GLY A 574 25.85 6.81 3.81
C GLY A 574 24.60 5.93 3.90
N ASP A 575 24.72 4.65 4.23
CA ASP A 575 23.58 3.75 4.44
C ASP A 575 23.02 3.93 5.85
N ALA A 576 21.82 4.50 5.95
CA ALA A 576 21.15 4.77 7.21
C ALA A 576 20.97 3.54 8.10
N TRP A 577 20.75 2.36 7.51
CA TRP A 577 20.58 1.13 8.27
C TRP A 577 21.91 0.65 8.85
N ALA A 578 22.95 0.54 8.03
CA ALA A 578 24.29 0.20 8.49
C ALA A 578 24.77 1.20 9.55
N ARG A 579 24.50 2.49 9.36
CA ARG A 579 24.83 3.57 10.29
C ARG A 579 24.20 3.36 11.67
N ALA A 580 22.89 3.15 11.74
CA ALA A 580 22.19 2.91 13.00
C ALA A 580 22.69 1.64 13.70
N THR A 581 22.77 0.53 12.96
CA THR A 581 23.20 -0.77 13.51
C THR A 581 24.65 -0.73 14.00
N ALA A 582 25.55 -0.12 13.24
CA ALA A 582 26.97 -0.03 13.59
C ALA A 582 27.20 0.89 14.80
N ALA A 583 26.54 2.06 14.86
CA ALA A 583 26.58 2.95 16.02
C ALA A 583 26.19 2.21 17.31
N CYS A 584 25.13 1.41 17.23
CA CYS A 584 24.71 0.59 18.36
C CYS A 584 25.70 -0.52 18.72
N ALA A 585 26.32 -1.16 17.72
CA ALA A 585 27.34 -2.17 17.97
C ALA A 585 28.58 -1.59 18.64
N VAL A 586 29.02 -0.38 18.25
CA VAL A 586 30.12 0.33 18.93
C VAL A 586 29.78 0.58 20.39
N TRP A 587 28.57 1.02 20.69
CA TRP A 587 28.13 1.20 22.07
C TRP A 587 28.18 -0.12 22.87
N ARG A 588 27.58 -1.21 22.38
CA ARG A 588 27.59 -2.52 23.09
C ARG A 588 28.99 -3.05 23.36
N THR A 589 29.96 -2.64 22.56
CA THR A 589 31.35 -3.04 22.66
C THR A 589 32.16 -2.19 23.65
N THR A 590 31.85 -0.88 23.73
CA THR A 590 32.59 0.11 24.52
C THR A 590 31.95 0.45 25.86
N GLY A 591 30.62 0.42 25.95
CA GLY A 591 29.86 0.90 27.09
C GLY A 591 29.64 2.42 27.13
N GLU A 592 30.12 3.18 26.13
CA GLU A 592 30.09 4.65 26.12
C GLU A 592 28.94 5.18 25.22
N PRO A 593 27.84 5.71 25.79
CA PRO A 593 26.66 6.10 25.01
C PRO A 593 26.78 7.47 24.33
N GLU A 594 27.60 8.38 24.88
CA GLU A 594 27.51 9.83 24.62
C GLU A 594 27.78 10.21 23.15
N GLY A 595 28.69 9.51 22.46
CA GLY A 595 29.02 9.78 21.06
C GLY A 595 27.95 9.35 20.04
N PHE A 596 27.05 8.43 20.40
CA PHE A 596 26.13 7.78 19.43
C PHE A 596 24.68 8.26 19.55
N LEU A 597 24.26 8.82 20.68
CA LEU A 597 22.89 9.31 20.87
C LEU A 597 22.49 10.40 19.86
N PRO A 598 23.34 11.42 19.53
CA PRO A 598 23.00 12.40 18.49
C PRO A 598 22.84 11.77 17.10
N LEU A 599 23.64 10.73 16.80
CA LEU A 599 23.57 9.99 15.54
C LEU A 599 22.28 9.18 15.43
N LEU A 600 21.86 8.50 16.50
CA LEU A 600 20.60 7.77 16.53
C LEU A 600 19.40 8.71 16.42
N ARG A 601 19.43 9.86 17.10
CA ARG A 601 18.38 10.89 16.99
C ARG A 601 18.26 11.46 15.58
N SER A 602 19.38 11.84 14.95
CA SER A 602 19.37 12.35 13.58
C SER A 602 18.90 11.29 12.58
N THR A 603 19.35 10.05 12.74
CA THR A 603 18.91 8.93 11.89
C THR A 603 17.41 8.63 12.08
N TRP A 604 16.90 8.68 13.32
CA TRP A 604 15.47 8.54 13.63
C TRP A 604 14.60 9.55 12.88
N ALA A 605 15.05 10.81 12.84
CA ALA A 605 14.37 11.91 12.17
C ALA A 605 14.41 11.77 10.64
N GLN A 606 15.57 11.43 10.08
CA GLN A 606 15.80 11.40 8.63
C GLN A 606 15.32 10.12 7.95
N HIS A 607 15.27 8.98 8.66
CA HIS A 607 15.02 7.68 8.07
C HIS A 607 13.96 6.88 8.84
N PRO A 608 12.67 7.00 8.49
CA PRO A 608 11.59 6.30 9.18
C PRO A 608 11.76 4.79 9.26
N HIS A 609 12.42 4.18 8.27
CA HIS A 609 12.62 2.73 8.19
C HIS A 609 13.56 2.20 9.28
N THR A 610 14.45 3.04 9.84
CA THR A 610 15.38 2.62 10.89
C THR A 610 14.79 2.73 12.29
N ARG A 611 13.60 3.32 12.46
CA ARG A 611 13.00 3.59 13.78
C ARG A 611 12.82 2.34 14.62
N ALA A 612 12.32 1.25 14.06
CA ALA A 612 12.12 -0.01 14.78
C ALA A 612 13.45 -0.58 15.30
N THR A 613 14.49 -0.49 14.47
CA THR A 613 15.85 -0.86 14.88
C THR A 613 16.32 0.04 16.02
N ILE A 614 16.24 1.36 15.88
CA ILE A 614 16.68 2.29 16.92
C ILE A 614 15.91 2.06 18.23
N ALA A 615 14.59 1.86 18.20
CA ALA A 615 13.77 1.58 19.38
C ALA A 615 14.21 0.31 20.12
N ALA A 616 14.42 -0.80 19.38
CA ALA A 616 14.94 -2.04 19.95
C ALA A 616 16.31 -1.86 20.62
N HIS A 617 17.15 -0.99 20.05
CA HIS A 617 18.44 -0.68 20.64
C HIS A 617 18.33 0.20 21.88
N VAL A 618 17.43 1.20 21.90
CA VAL A 618 17.14 1.99 23.10
C VAL A 618 16.62 1.11 24.22
N SER A 619 15.82 0.09 23.91
CA SER A 619 15.40 -0.93 24.90
C SER A 619 16.60 -1.64 25.53
N ALA A 620 17.57 -2.05 24.71
CA ALA A 620 18.81 -2.67 25.18
C ALA A 620 19.73 -1.72 25.97
N LEU A 621 19.64 -0.39 25.77
CA LEU A 621 20.42 0.61 26.51
C LEU A 621 19.99 0.73 27.98
N GLY A 622 18.75 0.36 28.31
CA GLY A 622 18.17 0.60 29.63
C GLY A 622 18.26 2.09 30.02
N PRO A 623 18.75 2.44 31.23
CA PRO A 623 18.83 3.83 31.69
C PRO A 623 19.65 4.77 30.78
N ALA A 624 20.68 4.26 30.10
CA ALA A 624 21.50 5.06 29.19
C ALA A 624 20.73 5.54 27.94
N GLY A 625 19.59 4.90 27.63
CA GLY A 625 18.69 5.27 26.54
C GLY A 625 17.74 6.43 26.87
N THR A 626 17.70 6.89 28.12
CA THR A 626 16.80 7.95 28.60
C THR A 626 16.81 9.21 27.71
N PRO A 627 17.95 9.69 27.18
CA PRO A 627 17.98 10.85 26.30
C PRO A 627 17.27 10.68 24.95
N LEU A 628 16.78 9.47 24.60
CA LEU A 628 15.96 9.20 23.41
C LEU A 628 14.49 8.88 23.77
N HIS A 629 14.11 8.86 25.05
CA HIS A 629 12.75 8.53 25.46
C HIS A 629 11.70 9.55 25.00
N ASP A 630 12.08 10.82 24.81
CA ASP A 630 11.22 11.85 24.22
C ASP A 630 10.79 11.49 22.79
N VAL A 631 11.71 11.00 21.94
CA VAL A 631 11.36 10.61 20.56
C VAL A 631 10.49 9.35 20.52
N LEU A 632 10.70 8.41 21.45
CA LEU A 632 9.85 7.21 21.56
C LEU A 632 8.44 7.56 22.04
N ARG A 633 8.30 8.48 23.01
CA ARG A 633 6.99 8.97 23.46
C ARG A 633 6.27 9.74 22.35
N ALA A 634 6.98 10.59 21.62
CA ALA A 634 6.43 11.30 20.48
C ALA A 634 5.95 10.34 19.39
N GLU A 635 6.69 9.26 19.14
CA GLU A 635 6.28 8.20 18.22
C GLU A 635 5.02 7.48 18.70
N LEU A 636 4.93 7.10 19.97
CA LEU A 636 3.74 6.47 20.54
C LEU A 636 2.50 7.37 20.51
N ALA A 637 2.70 8.69 20.65
CA ALA A 637 1.62 9.68 20.60
C ALA A 637 1.23 10.08 19.16
N ALA A 638 2.01 9.71 18.15
CA ALA A 638 1.72 10.10 16.77
C ALA A 638 0.46 9.35 16.27
N PRO A 639 -0.58 10.07 15.79
CA PRO A 639 -1.83 9.45 15.36
C PRO A 639 -1.70 8.73 14.00
N ARG A 640 -0.66 9.05 13.23
CA ARG A 640 -0.37 8.44 11.92
C ARG A 640 0.70 7.37 12.06
N ARG A 641 0.56 6.30 11.27
CA ARG A 641 1.60 5.29 11.09
C ARG A 641 2.77 5.87 10.32
N HIS A 642 3.97 5.45 10.68
CA HIS A 642 5.21 5.99 10.11
C HIS A 642 5.51 5.53 8.66
N ARG A 643 4.79 4.51 8.14
CA ARG A 643 4.92 4.00 6.75
C ARG A 643 3.57 3.57 6.13
N PRO A 644 2.71 4.52 5.74
CA PRO A 644 1.38 4.19 5.20
C PRO A 644 1.43 3.43 3.86
N ASP A 645 2.48 3.59 3.08
CA ASP A 645 2.57 3.10 1.70
C ASP A 645 2.86 1.58 1.59
N SER A 646 3.16 0.93 2.71
CA SER A 646 3.62 -0.47 2.75
C SER A 646 2.49 -1.50 2.95
N GLY A 647 1.22 -1.08 2.87
CA GLY A 647 0.05 -1.96 3.01
C GLY A 647 0.06 -2.79 4.31
N ALA A 648 -0.30 -4.07 4.23
CA ALA A 648 -0.27 -5.02 5.35
C ALA A 648 1.09 -5.08 6.08
N ARG A 649 2.18 -4.93 5.34
CA ARG A 649 3.53 -4.94 5.91
C ARG A 649 3.78 -3.69 6.74
N GLY A 650 3.26 -2.54 6.29
CA GLY A 650 3.34 -1.28 7.04
C GLY A 650 2.65 -1.36 8.40
N ILE A 651 1.47 -1.97 8.47
CA ILE A 651 0.75 -2.16 9.74
C ILE A 651 1.59 -3.01 10.71
N ARG A 652 2.13 -4.15 10.25
CA ARG A 652 2.94 -5.04 11.10
C ARG A 652 4.24 -4.40 11.57
N GLU A 653 4.95 -3.70 10.67
CA GLU A 653 6.18 -2.96 11.01
C GLU A 653 5.89 -1.84 12.03
N ASP A 654 4.75 -1.15 11.89
CA ASP A 654 4.31 -0.14 12.85
C ASP A 654 3.98 -0.73 14.21
N LEU A 655 3.20 -1.81 14.28
CA LEU A 655 2.90 -2.47 15.55
C LEU A 655 4.14 -3.00 16.26
N ALA A 656 5.10 -3.56 15.50
CA ALA A 656 6.40 -3.97 16.03
C ALA A 656 7.16 -2.76 16.61
N LEU A 657 7.27 -1.66 15.86
CA LEU A 657 7.88 -0.42 16.34
C LEU A 657 7.23 0.06 17.66
N LEU A 658 5.90 0.07 17.74
CA LEU A 658 5.19 0.50 18.95
C LEU A 658 5.47 -0.42 20.15
N ARG A 659 5.61 -1.74 19.92
CA ARG A 659 6.05 -2.67 20.98
C ARG A 659 7.45 -2.33 21.48
N GLU A 660 8.41 -2.19 20.57
CA GLU A 660 9.80 -1.84 20.91
C GLU A 660 9.88 -0.50 21.66
N CYS A 661 9.12 0.51 21.24
CA CYS A 661 9.03 1.79 21.95
C CYS A 661 8.50 1.63 23.37
N ARG A 662 7.44 0.83 23.57
CA ARG A 662 6.86 0.59 24.91
C ARG A 662 7.82 -0.19 25.80
N GLU A 663 8.48 -1.21 25.25
CA GLU A 663 9.46 -2.02 25.97
C GLU A 663 10.65 -1.17 26.42
N ALA A 664 11.17 -0.32 25.55
CA ALA A 664 12.25 0.61 25.88
C ALA A 664 11.87 1.58 27.00
N LEU A 665 10.67 2.14 26.95
CA LEU A 665 10.18 3.04 28.00
C LEU A 665 9.87 2.34 29.33
N ALA A 666 9.54 1.04 29.28
CA ALA A 666 9.28 0.24 30.47
C ALA A 666 10.56 -0.22 31.21
N GLY A 667 11.74 -0.03 30.61
CA GLY A 667 13.03 -0.39 31.22
C GLY A 667 13.24 -1.89 31.44
N ARG A 668 12.47 -2.75 30.74
CA ARG A 668 12.62 -4.20 30.85
C ARG A 668 13.82 -4.64 30.02
N THR A 669 14.94 -4.93 30.70
CA THR A 669 16.05 -5.63 30.09
C THR A 669 15.63 -7.08 29.82
N HIS A 670 15.65 -7.52 28.56
CA HIS A 670 15.64 -8.94 28.24
C HIS A 670 16.88 -9.57 28.90
N ARG A 671 16.66 -10.34 29.98
CA ARG A 671 17.64 -11.28 30.52
C ARG A 671 17.58 -12.58 29.74
#